data_AF-A0A2V8Z9Y3-F1
#
_entry.id   AF-A0A2V8Z9Y3-F1
#
_cell.length_a   1.000
_cell.length_b   1.000
_cell.length_c   1.000
_cell.angle_alpha   90.00
_cell.angle_beta   90.00
_cell.angle_gamma   90.00
#
_symmetry.space_group_name_H-M   'P 1'
#
loop_
_entity.id
_entity.type
_entity.pdbx_description
1 polymer ?
#
loop_
_entity_poly.entity_id
_entity_poly.type
_entity_poly.pdbx_seq_one_letter_code
_entity_poly.pdbx_strand_id
1 'polypeptide(L)'
;MTLHGEDVSRQTGKKGSTAPHDTWNGRAWLFAARLAIMQACLLAVWVAPGTAQHESHEGHEVVGWVPNEILERPLPLRRDIGNLHEKMTTSSAEAQAFYDQGLNYLASYVWIEAARSFHQALRLDPSSSAPYVGLCDVYVQLQDVAAARRAIEKAQSLSGQITEAERQRMEIRVRLVDFLEDKENLEKFVAYRKAIYDALMANPLDPGLWILRGFADEGPGAGHGQTGDLDSIAFYLSALAVSPNNSAAHHYLAHSYENIGRTDEALYHSEAYLQVSSSIPHAHHMRGHELRRAGRIEDAIEEFRKANELENAYYRTERIRAEYDWHRPHNLTLLAICYQLLGQMRAAEQLLKEAFALPAHSDLAEFARKQWPEFLLARGRTQEALGQSQLLLQSPSRMGQFAAHTLIGRALVAMDRTEEAESELASARDDLVLIPATEADRLRSYSETLHAEILLSQKKSGEGAALMKNIEEQLRASAGPDARSQALIQLDSIARRDRESQEWALAELTAQQMIQQDPTYAGGYYALGLVSEHQGDSVAASQEFAIAEKLWSDADKDLPELRSLRQKLALNQSELHVTRQQLLKRLQDHERAPTLLQPGKVKVAYDATRLRGNPQAHVMIVEFSDFQCPFCRKVQRTLKNLLEKYQGQVSLGYRDFPLRGLHSQAELAAEASRCAAEQGKFWEYHDLLFGNPDELNRTGLAGMAQSLGLNERWFEACLSSGKYTKQVEQDLQDGIRAGVEGTPGIFINGILLSGAQPEAEFERIIRAELEAPKEKRGSP
;
A
#
# COMPACT_ATOMS: atom_id res chain seq x y z
N MET A 1 73.59 -1.10 -15.26
CA MET A 1 75.01 -0.74 -15.11
C MET A 1 75.16 -0.10 -13.73
N THR A 2 76.00 -0.70 -12.87
CA THR A 2 76.55 -0.22 -11.57
C THR A 2 75.55 0.10 -10.44
N LEU A 3 75.41 -0.68 -9.34
CA LEU A 3 76.37 -1.11 -8.28
C LEU A 3 77.00 0.11 -7.59
N HIS A 4 77.24 0.27 -6.28
CA HIS A 4 77.30 -0.47 -5.00
C HIS A 4 77.36 0.64 -3.91
N GLY A 5 77.37 0.48 -2.58
CA GLY A 5 77.66 -0.60 -1.63
C GLY A 5 77.18 -0.18 -0.21
N GLU A 6 77.00 -1.11 0.74
CA GLU A 6 77.99 -1.51 1.79
C GLU A 6 78.37 -0.34 2.73
N ASP A 7 78.41 -0.40 4.07
CA ASP A 7 78.62 -1.53 4.98
C ASP A 7 78.42 -1.10 6.47
N VAL A 8 77.97 -2.03 7.35
CA VAL A 8 78.56 -2.47 8.65
C VAL A 8 78.92 -1.41 9.74
N SER A 9 78.48 -1.43 11.02
CA SER A 9 78.67 -2.43 12.10
C SER A 9 78.15 -1.90 13.47
N ARG A 10 77.68 -2.79 14.37
CA ARG A 10 78.36 -3.20 15.64
C ARG A 10 77.42 -3.88 16.65
N GLN A 11 77.82 -5.09 17.04
CA GLN A 11 77.35 -5.88 18.19
C GLN A 11 78.06 -5.49 19.49
N THR A 12 77.44 -5.79 20.64
CA THR A 12 77.95 -6.52 21.84
C THR A 12 76.93 -6.31 22.98
N GLY A 13 76.62 -7.18 23.95
CA GLY A 13 77.08 -8.50 24.38
C GLY A 13 76.20 -8.98 25.57
N LYS A 14 76.23 -10.29 25.86
CA LYS A 14 75.46 -11.02 26.92
C LYS A 14 76.08 -10.88 28.32
N LYS A 15 75.24 -10.92 29.39
CA LYS A 15 75.24 -11.92 30.52
C LYS A 15 74.53 -11.38 31.78
N GLY A 16 73.81 -12.27 32.50
CA GLY A 16 73.58 -12.16 33.95
C GLY A 16 72.16 -12.50 34.44
N SER A 17 71.99 -13.64 35.11
CA SER A 17 70.77 -14.08 35.82
C SER A 17 70.95 -13.98 37.33
N THR A 18 69.93 -13.56 38.09
CA THR A 18 69.44 -14.15 39.37
C THR A 18 68.19 -13.40 39.85
N ALA A 19 67.18 -14.14 40.33
CA ALA A 19 65.91 -13.70 40.93
C ALA A 19 66.09 -13.20 42.41
N PRO A 20 65.06 -12.85 43.22
CA PRO A 20 63.60 -12.95 43.04
C PRO A 20 62.69 -11.83 43.67
N HIS A 21 61.38 -12.00 43.46
CA HIS A 21 60.18 -11.55 44.20
C HIS A 21 59.60 -10.12 44.06
N ASP A 22 58.35 -10.17 43.54
CA ASP A 22 57.14 -9.44 43.90
C ASP A 22 57.03 -7.94 43.61
N THR A 23 56.26 -7.64 42.55
CA THR A 23 54.99 -6.88 42.57
C THR A 23 54.75 -6.28 41.18
N TRP A 24 53.95 -6.93 40.31
CA TRP A 24 53.61 -6.34 39.00
C TRP A 24 52.17 -6.60 38.55
N ASN A 25 51.56 -5.51 38.09
CA ASN A 25 50.14 -5.31 37.75
C ASN A 25 49.71 -6.00 36.45
N GLY A 26 48.48 -6.51 36.43
CA GLY A 26 47.86 -7.26 35.33
C GLY A 26 47.45 -6.43 34.10
N ARG A 27 48.43 -5.95 33.32
CA ARG A 27 48.18 -5.27 32.03
C ARG A 27 48.99 -5.77 30.82
N ALA A 28 49.76 -6.86 30.94
CA ALA A 28 50.63 -7.34 29.85
C ALA A 28 50.22 -8.67 29.17
N TRP A 29 49.06 -9.26 29.52
CA TRP A 29 48.56 -10.49 28.88
C TRP A 29 47.68 -10.28 27.64
N LEU A 30 47.33 -9.02 27.31
CA LEU A 30 46.50 -8.70 26.14
C LEU A 30 47.28 -8.23 24.90
N PHE A 31 48.60 -8.07 24.99
CA PHE A 31 49.43 -7.63 23.85
C PHE A 31 50.29 -8.75 23.23
N ALA A 32 50.67 -9.79 23.99
CA ALA A 32 51.46 -10.91 23.45
C ALA A 32 50.63 -11.97 22.70
N ALA A 33 49.32 -12.07 22.98
CA ALA A 33 48.40 -12.91 22.19
C ALA A 33 47.99 -12.28 20.84
N ARG A 34 48.29 -10.99 20.62
CA ARG A 34 47.91 -10.25 19.41
C ARG A 34 48.98 -10.17 18.33
N LEU A 35 50.24 -10.56 18.60
CA LEU A 35 51.31 -10.54 17.58
C LEU A 35 51.64 -11.93 16.98
N ALA A 36 51.24 -13.04 17.62
CA ALA A 36 51.43 -14.39 17.07
C ALA A 36 50.30 -14.84 16.12
N ILE A 37 49.18 -14.10 16.08
CA ILE A 37 48.06 -14.35 15.15
C ILE A 37 48.18 -13.48 13.88
N MET A 38 49.10 -12.50 13.86
CA MET A 38 49.28 -11.56 12.75
C MET A 38 50.39 -11.93 11.74
N GLN A 39 51.03 -13.09 11.87
CA GLN A 39 52.07 -13.57 10.94
C GLN A 39 51.78 -14.93 10.28
N ALA A 40 50.53 -15.41 10.36
CA ALA A 40 50.04 -16.53 9.54
C ALA A 40 49.12 -16.07 8.38
N CYS A 41 49.05 -14.76 8.12
CA CYS A 41 48.13 -14.14 7.15
C CYS A 41 48.75 -13.72 5.81
N LEU A 42 49.95 -14.16 5.44
CA LEU A 42 50.54 -13.83 4.14
C LEU A 42 51.25 -15.06 3.58
N LEU A 43 50.53 -15.87 2.80
CA LEU A 43 50.96 -16.61 1.60
C LEU A 43 49.96 -17.73 1.27
N ALA A 44 48.93 -17.40 0.50
CA ALA A 44 48.26 -18.31 -0.45
C ALA A 44 47.26 -17.50 -1.30
N VAL A 45 47.77 -16.79 -2.29
CA VAL A 45 46.97 -16.22 -3.39
C VAL A 45 47.14 -17.15 -4.58
N TRP A 46 46.06 -17.84 -4.95
CA TRP A 46 45.56 -18.11 -6.31
C TRP A 46 44.54 -19.24 -6.21
N VAL A 47 43.26 -18.90 -6.14
CA VAL A 47 42.14 -19.83 -6.39
C VAL A 47 41.23 -19.16 -7.42
N ALA A 48 41.04 -19.86 -8.54
CA ALA A 48 40.13 -19.54 -9.63
C ALA A 48 38.66 -19.48 -9.13
N PRO A 49 37.70 -18.89 -9.87
CA PRO A 49 36.32 -18.76 -9.40
C PRO A 49 35.71 -20.16 -9.24
N GLY A 50 35.56 -20.57 -7.98
CA GLY A 50 34.87 -21.79 -7.58
C GLY A 50 33.47 -21.46 -7.11
N THR A 51 32.49 -22.17 -7.67
CA THR A 51 31.11 -22.26 -7.22
C THR A 51 31.01 -22.32 -5.69
N ALA A 52 30.18 -21.48 -5.09
CA ALA A 52 29.88 -21.55 -3.66
C ALA A 52 29.19 -22.89 -3.33
N GLN A 53 29.95 -23.84 -2.80
CA GLN A 53 29.40 -24.97 -2.05
C GLN A 53 29.24 -24.51 -0.60
N HIS A 54 27.99 -24.45 -0.13
CA HIS A 54 27.68 -24.34 1.30
C HIS A 54 28.27 -25.53 2.06
N GLU A 55 28.90 -25.27 3.20
CA GLU A 55 29.26 -26.30 4.16
C GLU A 55 27.98 -26.99 4.66
N SER A 56 27.86 -28.27 4.29
CA SER A 56 26.73 -29.14 4.63
C SER A 56 26.70 -29.43 6.13
N HIS A 57 25.76 -28.83 6.85
CA HIS A 57 25.23 -29.42 8.07
C HIS A 57 24.30 -30.58 7.67
N GLU A 58 24.61 -31.80 8.15
CA GLU A 58 23.85 -33.06 7.99
C GLU A 58 22.90 -33.17 6.77
N GLY A 59 23.40 -33.64 5.64
CA GLY A 59 22.75 -34.67 4.82
C GLY A 59 21.31 -34.50 4.29
N HIS A 60 20.71 -33.31 4.26
CA HIS A 60 19.42 -33.10 3.60
C HIS A 60 19.62 -32.62 2.16
N GLU A 61 19.34 -33.49 1.19
CA GLU A 61 19.27 -33.12 -0.23
C GLU A 61 18.17 -32.05 -0.43
N VAL A 62 18.48 -30.99 -1.17
CA VAL A 62 17.55 -29.89 -1.49
C VAL A 62 17.29 -29.87 -2.99
N VAL A 63 16.11 -29.39 -3.39
CA VAL A 63 15.81 -29.02 -4.78
C VAL A 63 15.50 -27.53 -4.82
N GLY A 64 16.32 -26.79 -5.57
CA GLY A 64 16.37 -25.33 -5.44
C GLY A 64 16.70 -24.92 -4.01
N TRP A 65 15.75 -24.29 -3.32
CA TRP A 65 15.86 -23.88 -1.92
C TRP A 65 15.00 -24.70 -0.95
N VAL A 66 14.29 -25.73 -1.44
CA VAL A 66 13.35 -26.51 -0.63
C VAL A 66 13.94 -27.87 -0.27
N PRO A 67 13.97 -28.26 1.02
CA PRO A 67 14.40 -29.61 1.43
C PRO A 67 13.54 -30.72 0.80
N ASN A 68 14.19 -31.79 0.32
CA ASN A 68 13.49 -32.95 -0.25
C ASN A 68 12.50 -33.58 0.73
N GLU A 69 12.82 -33.60 2.03
CA GLU A 69 11.91 -34.11 3.06
C GLU A 69 10.54 -33.41 3.03
N ILE A 70 10.51 -32.11 2.72
CA ILE A 70 9.25 -31.36 2.60
C ILE A 70 8.52 -31.76 1.32
N LEU A 71 9.24 -31.84 0.19
CA LEU A 71 8.69 -32.17 -1.13
C LEU A 71 8.13 -33.60 -1.21
N GLU A 72 8.69 -34.54 -0.44
CA GLU A 72 8.27 -35.95 -0.46
C GLU A 72 7.17 -36.26 0.56
N ARG A 73 6.90 -35.35 1.50
CA ARG A 73 6.00 -35.60 2.63
C ARG A 73 4.55 -35.85 2.17
N PRO A 74 3.88 -36.89 2.70
CA PRO A 74 2.48 -37.19 2.39
C PRO A 74 1.52 -36.02 2.63
N LEU A 75 0.43 -35.99 1.88
CA LEU A 75 -0.63 -34.99 1.98
C LEU A 75 -1.98 -35.60 1.56
N PRO A 76 -3.11 -35.07 2.06
CA PRO A 76 -4.44 -35.51 1.66
C PRO A 76 -4.87 -34.88 0.32
N LEU A 77 -5.94 -35.42 -0.27
CA LEU A 77 -6.63 -34.76 -1.38
C LEU A 77 -7.35 -33.49 -0.89
N ARG A 78 -7.29 -32.44 -1.71
CA ARG A 78 -7.84 -31.11 -1.46
C ARG A 78 -8.90 -30.78 -2.51
N ARG A 79 -9.78 -29.83 -2.17
CA ARG A 79 -10.88 -29.37 -3.03
C ARG A 79 -10.71 -27.89 -3.33
N ASP A 80 -11.38 -27.42 -4.37
CA ASP A 80 -11.42 -26.01 -4.76
C ASP A 80 -10.02 -25.44 -5.04
N ILE A 81 -9.18 -26.27 -5.69
CA ILE A 81 -7.80 -25.96 -6.06
C ILE A 81 -7.61 -25.84 -7.58
N GLY A 82 -8.69 -25.89 -8.35
CA GLY A 82 -8.70 -26.01 -9.80
C GLY A 82 -9.38 -27.28 -10.29
N ASN A 83 -9.43 -27.45 -11.61
CA ASN A 83 -10.15 -28.53 -12.28
C ASN A 83 -9.37 -29.20 -13.43
N LEU A 84 -8.05 -29.10 -13.42
CA LEU A 84 -7.21 -29.82 -14.37
C LEU A 84 -7.33 -31.33 -14.17
N HIS A 85 -7.42 -32.04 -15.28
CA HIS A 85 -7.38 -33.50 -15.33
C HIS A 85 -6.57 -33.91 -16.55
N GLU A 86 -5.59 -34.79 -16.34
CA GLU A 86 -4.84 -35.41 -17.41
C GLU A 86 -4.71 -36.90 -17.12
N LYS A 87 -5.26 -37.73 -18.02
CA LYS A 87 -5.27 -39.18 -17.83
C LYS A 87 -3.83 -39.72 -17.90
N MET A 88 -3.39 -40.36 -16.82
CA MET A 88 -2.12 -41.08 -16.78
C MET A 88 -2.32 -42.60 -16.85
N THR A 89 -1.29 -43.30 -17.31
CA THR A 89 -1.24 -44.76 -17.26
C THR A 89 -1.04 -45.20 -15.81
N THR A 90 -2.13 -45.59 -15.18
CA THR A 90 -2.16 -46.20 -13.85
C THR A 90 -3.41 -47.08 -13.71
N SER A 91 -3.35 -48.05 -12.79
CA SER A 91 -4.54 -48.79 -12.33
C SER A 91 -5.14 -48.20 -11.04
N SER A 92 -4.43 -47.26 -10.39
CA SER A 92 -4.86 -46.65 -9.14
C SER A 92 -5.61 -45.34 -9.40
N ALA A 93 -6.91 -45.35 -9.16
CA ALA A 93 -7.74 -44.15 -9.22
C ALA A 93 -7.27 -43.08 -8.20
N GLU A 94 -6.72 -43.51 -7.07
CA GLU A 94 -6.16 -42.62 -6.06
C GLU A 94 -4.86 -41.98 -6.55
N ALA A 95 -3.99 -42.72 -7.24
CA ALA A 95 -2.79 -42.16 -7.85
C ALA A 95 -3.16 -41.10 -8.90
N GLN A 96 -4.18 -41.37 -9.73
CA GLN A 96 -4.70 -40.41 -10.71
C GLN A 96 -5.19 -39.12 -10.04
N ALA A 97 -5.94 -39.24 -8.94
CA ALA A 97 -6.44 -38.07 -8.22
C ALA A 97 -5.31 -37.20 -7.64
N PHE A 98 -4.24 -37.81 -7.12
CA PHE A 98 -3.06 -37.07 -6.64
C PHE A 98 -2.24 -36.47 -7.78
N TYR A 99 -2.17 -37.13 -8.94
CA TYR A 99 -1.57 -36.55 -10.13
C TYR A 99 -2.32 -35.30 -10.60
N ASP A 100 -3.65 -35.38 -10.69
CA ASP A 100 -4.50 -34.23 -11.04
C ASP A 100 -4.36 -33.08 -10.01
N GLN A 101 -4.31 -33.40 -8.72
CA GLN A 101 -4.02 -32.41 -7.68
C GLN A 101 -2.65 -31.73 -7.90
N GLY A 102 -1.63 -32.50 -8.25
CA GLY A 102 -0.30 -31.96 -8.55
C GLY A 102 -0.32 -30.99 -9.73
N LEU A 103 -1.06 -31.32 -10.79
CA LEU A 103 -1.24 -30.42 -11.95
C LEU A 103 -1.93 -29.12 -11.56
N ASN A 104 -2.99 -29.20 -10.75
CA ASN A 104 -3.74 -28.01 -10.29
C ASN A 104 -2.88 -27.08 -9.43
N TYR A 105 -2.07 -27.64 -8.52
CA TYR A 105 -1.13 -26.85 -7.73
C TYR A 105 0.00 -26.26 -8.57
N LEU A 106 0.55 -27.04 -9.51
CA LEU A 106 1.59 -26.56 -10.43
C LEU A 106 1.08 -25.37 -11.25
N ALA A 107 -0.12 -25.51 -11.82
CA ALA A 107 -0.75 -24.45 -12.61
C ALA A 107 -1.07 -23.19 -11.80
N SER A 108 -1.17 -23.32 -10.48
CA SER A 108 -1.45 -22.24 -9.53
C SER A 108 -0.18 -21.69 -8.85
N TYR A 109 0.99 -22.12 -9.30
CA TYR A 109 2.31 -21.81 -8.74
C TYR A 109 2.56 -22.22 -7.28
N VAL A 110 1.80 -23.21 -6.78
CA VAL A 110 1.96 -23.80 -5.44
C VAL A 110 2.90 -25.00 -5.53
N TRP A 111 4.17 -24.75 -5.84
CA TRP A 111 5.13 -25.77 -6.27
C TRP A 111 5.43 -26.85 -5.23
N ILE A 112 5.46 -26.50 -3.94
CA ILE A 112 5.70 -27.47 -2.86
C ILE A 112 4.58 -28.51 -2.81
N GLU A 113 3.31 -28.07 -2.84
CA GLU A 113 2.17 -28.98 -2.83
C GLU A 113 2.05 -29.77 -4.15
N ALA A 114 2.47 -29.18 -5.27
CA ALA A 114 2.55 -29.88 -6.54
C ALA A 114 3.52 -31.08 -6.45
N ALA A 115 4.76 -30.85 -6.00
CA ALA A 115 5.74 -31.91 -5.79
C ALA A 115 5.24 -32.98 -4.81
N ARG A 116 4.71 -32.58 -3.66
CA ARG A 116 4.14 -33.50 -2.66
C ARG A 116 3.04 -34.37 -3.24
N SER A 117 2.19 -33.81 -4.10
CA SER A 117 1.12 -34.53 -4.80
C SER A 117 1.67 -35.54 -5.80
N PHE A 118 2.67 -35.17 -6.59
CA PHE A 118 3.33 -36.12 -7.50
C PHE A 118 4.05 -37.25 -6.75
N HIS A 119 4.76 -36.94 -5.65
CA HIS A 119 5.36 -37.98 -4.79
C HIS A 119 4.31 -38.87 -4.12
N GLN A 120 3.14 -38.33 -3.76
CA GLN A 120 2.03 -39.11 -3.23
C GLN A 120 1.43 -40.05 -4.29
N ALA A 121 1.31 -39.61 -5.54
CA ALA A 121 0.93 -40.47 -6.66
C ALA A 121 1.96 -41.61 -6.87
N LEU A 122 3.26 -41.30 -6.81
CA LEU A 122 4.33 -42.30 -6.93
C LEU A 122 4.35 -43.31 -5.77
N ARG A 123 3.97 -42.90 -4.56
CA ARG A 123 3.84 -43.83 -3.42
C ARG A 123 2.71 -44.84 -3.63
N LEU A 124 1.69 -44.48 -4.41
CA LEU A 124 0.55 -45.35 -4.76
C LEU A 124 0.82 -46.18 -6.01
N ASP A 125 1.55 -45.63 -6.98
CA ASP A 125 1.98 -46.32 -8.20
C ASP A 125 3.43 -45.92 -8.57
N PRO A 126 4.43 -46.66 -8.04
CA PRO A 126 5.84 -46.36 -8.31
C PRO A 126 6.28 -46.63 -9.75
N SER A 127 5.45 -47.28 -10.55
CA SER A 127 5.74 -47.63 -11.94
C SER A 127 5.30 -46.56 -12.94
N SER A 128 4.53 -45.57 -12.48
CA SER A 128 4.01 -44.51 -13.34
C SER A 128 5.09 -43.48 -13.69
N SER A 129 5.20 -43.14 -14.97
CA SER A 129 6.14 -42.11 -15.44
C SER A 129 5.58 -40.69 -15.35
N ALA A 130 4.25 -40.51 -15.40
CA ALA A 130 3.62 -39.20 -15.50
C ALA A 130 3.91 -38.26 -14.31
N PRO A 131 3.92 -38.74 -13.04
CA PRO A 131 4.30 -37.89 -11.91
C PRO A 131 5.74 -37.35 -12.01
N TYR A 132 6.67 -38.10 -12.61
CA TYR A 132 8.04 -37.63 -12.83
C TYR A 132 8.13 -36.52 -13.88
N VAL A 133 7.24 -36.50 -14.88
CA VAL A 133 7.11 -35.36 -15.81
C VAL A 133 6.60 -34.12 -15.06
N GLY A 134 5.62 -34.29 -14.16
CA GLY A 134 5.16 -33.20 -13.28
C GLY A 134 6.24 -32.67 -12.34
N LEU A 135 7.05 -33.57 -11.75
CA LEU A 135 8.21 -33.19 -10.93
C LEU A 135 9.27 -32.43 -11.75
N CYS A 136 9.50 -32.82 -13.01
CA CYS A 136 10.36 -32.06 -13.91
C CYS A 136 9.88 -30.60 -14.04
N ASP A 137 8.59 -30.40 -14.30
CA ASP A 137 8.00 -29.05 -14.40
C ASP A 137 8.15 -28.27 -13.08
N VAL A 138 7.93 -28.90 -11.92
CA VAL A 138 8.14 -28.27 -10.59
C VAL A 138 9.61 -27.88 -10.37
N TYR A 139 10.55 -28.74 -10.73
CA TYR A 139 11.98 -28.51 -10.47
C TYR A 139 12.55 -27.43 -11.40
N VAL A 140 12.00 -27.28 -12.60
CA VAL A 140 12.26 -26.11 -13.45
C VAL A 140 11.83 -24.82 -12.74
N GLN A 141 10.65 -24.80 -12.10
CA GLN A 141 10.18 -23.63 -11.36
C GLN A 141 11.00 -23.32 -10.10
N LEU A 142 11.50 -24.36 -9.43
CA LEU A 142 12.47 -24.23 -8.33
C LEU A 142 13.89 -23.88 -8.80
N GLN A 143 14.06 -23.57 -10.10
CA GLN A 143 15.32 -23.18 -10.74
C GLN A 143 16.42 -24.25 -10.63
N ASP A 144 16.05 -25.52 -10.50
CA ASP A 144 16.97 -26.66 -10.42
C ASP A 144 16.86 -27.54 -11.67
N VAL A 145 17.49 -27.06 -12.74
CA VAL A 145 17.49 -27.75 -14.05
C VAL A 145 18.13 -29.14 -13.95
N ALA A 146 19.11 -29.32 -13.05
CA ALA A 146 19.74 -30.62 -12.83
C ALA A 146 18.79 -31.63 -12.17
N ALA A 147 17.99 -31.20 -11.19
CA ALA A 147 16.93 -32.03 -10.62
C ALA A 147 15.84 -32.34 -11.65
N ALA A 148 15.44 -31.35 -12.46
CA ALA A 148 14.50 -31.55 -13.56
C ALA A 148 14.99 -32.59 -14.57
N ARG A 149 16.28 -32.55 -14.93
CA ARG A 149 16.94 -33.58 -15.77
C ARG A 149 16.83 -34.97 -15.16
N ARG A 150 17.17 -35.14 -13.88
CA ARG A 150 17.06 -36.44 -13.19
C ARG A 150 15.62 -36.95 -13.17
N ALA A 151 14.64 -36.06 -12.96
CA ALA A 151 13.23 -36.42 -12.98
C ALA A 151 12.78 -36.90 -14.37
N ILE A 152 13.13 -36.19 -15.45
CA ILE A 152 12.70 -36.58 -16.80
C ILE A 152 13.40 -37.86 -17.29
N GLU A 153 14.68 -38.07 -16.95
CA GLU A 153 15.39 -39.34 -17.22
C GLU A 153 14.74 -40.51 -16.48
N LYS A 154 14.30 -40.27 -15.24
CA LYS A 154 13.56 -41.28 -14.47
C LYS A 154 12.22 -41.61 -15.13
N ALA A 155 11.50 -40.59 -15.62
CA ALA A 155 10.26 -40.80 -16.39
C ALA A 155 10.51 -41.64 -17.65
N GLN A 156 11.57 -41.35 -18.40
CA GLN A 156 11.95 -42.12 -19.59
C GLN A 156 12.26 -43.59 -19.26
N SER A 157 12.92 -43.87 -18.13
CA SER A 157 13.22 -45.24 -17.69
C SER A 157 11.98 -46.08 -17.39
N LEU A 158 10.83 -45.44 -17.13
CA LEU A 158 9.55 -46.07 -16.81
C LEU A 158 8.56 -46.07 -18.00
N SER A 159 8.99 -45.63 -19.19
CA SER A 159 8.12 -45.39 -20.36
C SER A 159 7.66 -46.65 -21.13
N GLY A 160 7.89 -47.85 -20.58
CA GLY A 160 7.70 -49.12 -21.31
C GLY A 160 6.27 -49.41 -21.77
N GLN A 161 5.25 -48.86 -21.10
CA GLN A 161 3.82 -49.10 -21.41
C GLN A 161 2.95 -47.84 -21.31
N ILE A 162 3.49 -46.67 -21.68
CA ILE A 162 2.73 -45.40 -21.65
C ILE A 162 1.95 -45.17 -22.95
N THR A 163 0.91 -44.34 -22.87
CA THR A 163 0.16 -43.90 -24.05
C THR A 163 1.00 -42.98 -24.95
N GLU A 164 0.58 -42.81 -26.20
CA GLU A 164 1.24 -41.87 -27.10
C GLU A 164 1.14 -40.41 -26.60
N ALA A 165 0.02 -40.03 -25.98
CA ALA A 165 -0.14 -38.71 -25.38
C ALA A 165 0.88 -38.46 -24.25
N GLU A 166 1.09 -39.43 -23.37
CA GLU A 166 2.11 -39.34 -22.32
C GLU A 166 3.53 -39.29 -22.90
N ARG A 167 3.79 -40.07 -23.95
CA ARG A 167 5.10 -40.06 -24.65
C ARG A 167 5.40 -38.69 -25.25
N GLN A 168 4.43 -38.07 -25.91
CA GLN A 168 4.57 -36.73 -26.48
C GLN A 168 4.85 -35.68 -25.40
N ARG A 169 4.11 -35.72 -24.29
CA ARG A 169 4.33 -34.79 -23.17
C ARG A 169 5.70 -34.95 -22.54
N MET A 170 6.15 -36.19 -22.36
CA MET A 170 7.50 -36.49 -21.89
C MET A 170 8.56 -35.91 -22.84
N GLU A 171 8.42 -36.15 -24.15
CA GLU A 171 9.37 -35.64 -25.15
C GLU A 171 9.43 -34.11 -25.16
N ILE A 172 8.29 -33.43 -25.01
CA ILE A 172 8.25 -31.96 -24.87
C ILE A 172 9.13 -31.51 -23.70
N ARG A 173 9.06 -32.18 -22.54
CA ARG A 173 9.87 -31.81 -21.36
C ARG A 173 11.33 -32.17 -21.53
N VAL A 174 11.66 -33.26 -22.23
CA VAL A 174 13.05 -33.57 -22.60
C VAL A 174 13.65 -32.39 -23.38
N ARG A 175 12.95 -31.90 -24.41
CA ARG A 175 13.41 -30.76 -25.22
C ARG A 175 13.45 -29.44 -24.44
N LEU A 176 12.50 -29.23 -23.52
CA LEU A 176 12.53 -28.08 -22.61
C LEU A 176 13.81 -28.10 -21.77
N VAL A 177 14.11 -29.21 -21.10
CA VAL A 177 15.31 -29.31 -20.26
C VAL A 177 16.58 -29.20 -21.11
N ASP A 178 16.61 -29.79 -22.32
CA ASP A 178 17.75 -29.65 -23.24
C ASP A 178 18.04 -28.17 -23.55
N PHE A 179 16.99 -27.38 -23.80
CA PHE A 179 17.08 -25.93 -23.99
C PHE A 179 17.48 -25.18 -22.72
N LEU A 180 16.92 -25.53 -21.56
CA LEU A 180 17.23 -24.84 -20.30
C LEU A 180 18.68 -25.05 -19.83
N GLU A 181 19.29 -26.18 -20.17
CA GLU A 181 20.72 -26.45 -19.93
C GLU A 181 21.65 -25.61 -20.82
N ASP A 182 21.12 -25.03 -21.91
CA ASP A 182 21.89 -24.31 -22.94
C ASP A 182 21.00 -23.26 -23.61
N LYS A 183 20.63 -22.23 -22.84
CA LYS A 183 19.62 -21.22 -23.22
C LYS A 183 20.02 -20.37 -24.44
N GLU A 184 21.30 -20.34 -24.79
CA GLU A 184 21.81 -19.61 -25.95
C GLU A 184 21.63 -20.40 -27.26
N ASN A 185 21.32 -21.70 -27.16
CA ASN A 185 21.19 -22.58 -28.31
C ASN A 185 19.78 -22.55 -28.90
N LEU A 186 19.60 -21.68 -29.90
CA LEU A 186 18.33 -21.50 -30.61
C LEU A 186 17.82 -22.78 -31.29
N GLU A 187 18.69 -23.71 -31.69
CA GLU A 187 18.25 -24.98 -32.29
C GLU A 187 17.47 -25.83 -31.29
N LYS A 188 17.91 -25.85 -30.02
CA LYS A 188 17.22 -26.56 -28.94
C LYS A 188 15.88 -25.91 -28.62
N PHE A 189 15.82 -24.58 -28.63
CA PHE A 189 14.56 -23.85 -28.48
C PHE A 189 13.56 -24.17 -29.61
N VAL A 190 14.04 -24.20 -30.86
CA VAL A 190 13.22 -24.59 -32.02
C VAL A 190 12.76 -26.05 -31.90
N ALA A 191 13.61 -26.96 -31.44
CA ALA A 191 13.25 -28.36 -31.21
C ALA A 191 12.15 -28.50 -30.14
N TYR A 192 12.24 -27.74 -29.05
CA TYR A 192 11.20 -27.67 -28.02
C TYR A 192 9.86 -27.18 -28.58
N ARG A 193 9.84 -26.04 -29.29
CA ARG A 193 8.62 -25.51 -29.93
C ARG A 193 8.05 -26.46 -30.97
N LYS A 194 8.91 -27.15 -31.73
CA LYS A 194 8.49 -28.13 -32.73
C LYS A 194 7.81 -29.35 -32.07
N ALA A 195 8.36 -29.87 -30.97
CA ALA A 195 7.76 -30.99 -30.26
C ALA A 195 6.32 -30.68 -29.80
N ILE A 196 6.08 -29.46 -29.30
CA ILE A 196 4.74 -28.99 -28.94
C ILE A 196 3.83 -28.90 -30.17
N TYR A 197 4.33 -28.33 -31.26
CA TYR A 197 3.56 -28.21 -32.50
C TYR A 197 3.15 -29.58 -33.07
N ASP A 198 4.09 -30.53 -33.14
CA ASP A 198 3.82 -31.88 -33.64
C ASP A 198 2.75 -32.59 -32.77
N ALA A 199 2.83 -32.44 -31.44
CA ALA A 199 1.83 -32.98 -30.51
C ALA A 199 0.46 -32.31 -30.70
N LEU A 200 0.40 -30.99 -30.87
CA LEU A 200 -0.85 -30.27 -31.15
C LEU A 200 -1.49 -30.71 -32.47
N MET A 201 -0.70 -30.94 -33.51
CA MET A 201 -1.20 -31.43 -34.79
C MET A 201 -1.76 -32.85 -34.67
N ALA A 202 -1.20 -33.68 -33.78
CA ALA A 202 -1.71 -35.00 -33.48
C ALA A 202 -2.97 -34.98 -32.61
N ASN A 203 -3.08 -34.04 -31.67
CA ASN A 203 -4.19 -33.92 -30.74
C ASN A 203 -4.59 -32.45 -30.44
N PRO A 204 -5.31 -31.78 -31.35
CA PRO A 204 -5.67 -30.37 -31.20
C PRO A 204 -6.77 -30.12 -30.15
N LEU A 205 -7.41 -31.18 -29.63
CA LEU A 205 -8.44 -31.11 -28.58
C LEU A 205 -7.85 -31.27 -27.18
N ASP A 206 -6.54 -31.19 -27.04
CA ASP A 206 -5.88 -31.21 -25.74
C ASP A 206 -5.61 -29.77 -25.24
N PRO A 207 -6.33 -29.30 -24.22
CA PRO A 207 -6.14 -27.94 -23.71
C PRO A 207 -4.74 -27.74 -23.09
N GLY A 208 -4.12 -28.81 -22.57
CA GLY A 208 -2.78 -28.73 -21.98
C GLY A 208 -1.69 -28.47 -23.02
N LEU A 209 -1.84 -28.99 -24.25
CA LEU A 209 -0.89 -28.72 -25.33
C LEU A 209 -0.98 -27.26 -25.82
N TRP A 210 -2.18 -26.68 -25.83
CA TRP A 210 -2.37 -25.25 -26.11
C TRP A 210 -1.74 -24.37 -25.03
N ILE A 211 -1.87 -24.76 -23.76
CA ILE A 211 -1.20 -24.06 -22.65
C ILE A 211 0.33 -24.11 -22.81
N LEU A 212 0.90 -25.29 -23.08
CA LEU A 212 2.35 -25.44 -23.31
C LEU A 212 2.82 -24.63 -24.51
N ARG A 213 1.98 -24.52 -25.55
CA ARG A 213 2.27 -23.66 -26.69
C ARG A 213 2.32 -22.19 -26.31
N GLY A 214 1.39 -21.74 -25.47
CA GLY A 214 1.42 -20.42 -24.85
C GLY A 214 2.77 -20.18 -24.17
N PHE A 215 3.18 -21.03 -23.22
CA PHE A 215 4.45 -20.90 -22.50
C PHE A 215 5.68 -20.78 -23.42
N ALA A 216 5.72 -21.57 -24.49
CA ALA A 216 6.85 -21.59 -25.42
C ALA A 216 6.93 -20.36 -26.32
N ASP A 217 5.86 -19.55 -26.39
CA ASP A 217 5.78 -18.30 -27.14
C ASP A 217 5.84 -17.06 -26.22
N GLU A 218 5.91 -17.22 -24.89
CA GLU A 218 6.15 -16.11 -23.95
C GLU A 218 7.63 -15.70 -23.94
N GLY A 219 7.99 -14.55 -24.53
CA GLY A 219 9.36 -14.02 -24.47
C GLY A 219 10.43 -15.07 -24.83
N PRO A 220 11.44 -15.37 -23.95
CA PRO A 220 12.45 -16.41 -24.23
C PRO A 220 11.91 -17.85 -24.14
N GLY A 221 10.60 -18.04 -23.96
CA GLY A 221 9.88 -19.32 -24.03
C GLY A 221 10.00 -20.22 -22.80
N ALA A 222 10.27 -19.62 -21.63
CA ALA A 222 10.40 -20.30 -20.34
C ALA A 222 9.68 -19.58 -19.18
N GLY A 223 8.76 -18.65 -19.48
CA GLY A 223 8.00 -17.88 -18.49
C GLY A 223 6.93 -18.68 -17.74
N HIS A 224 6.52 -19.84 -18.27
CA HIS A 224 5.52 -20.74 -17.68
C HIS A 224 4.22 -20.04 -17.23
N GLY A 225 3.74 -19.08 -18.02
CA GLY A 225 2.51 -18.33 -17.76
C GLY A 225 2.73 -16.98 -17.12
N GLN A 226 3.89 -16.75 -16.49
CA GLN A 226 4.12 -15.53 -15.69
C GLN A 226 4.44 -14.32 -16.57
N THR A 227 5.13 -14.54 -17.68
CA THR A 227 5.55 -13.47 -18.60
C THR A 227 4.65 -13.40 -19.84
N GLY A 228 3.43 -13.93 -19.74
CA GLY A 228 2.44 -13.93 -20.82
C GLY A 228 2.31 -12.56 -21.48
N ASP A 229 2.29 -12.54 -22.81
CA ASP A 229 2.16 -11.34 -23.63
C ASP A 229 1.07 -11.52 -24.70
N LEU A 230 1.01 -10.59 -25.66
CA LEU A 230 0.04 -10.63 -26.76
C LEU A 230 0.09 -11.94 -27.56
N ASP A 231 1.27 -12.55 -27.71
CA ASP A 231 1.48 -13.75 -28.53
C ASP A 231 0.96 -15.01 -27.83
N SER A 232 1.00 -15.04 -26.50
CA SER A 232 0.48 -16.15 -25.69
C SER A 232 -1.05 -16.26 -25.65
N ILE A 233 -1.77 -15.13 -25.76
CA ILE A 233 -3.23 -15.05 -25.53
C ILE A 233 -4.03 -15.97 -26.45
N ALA A 234 -3.69 -16.03 -27.74
CA ALA A 234 -4.43 -16.81 -28.71
C ALA A 234 -4.41 -18.32 -28.38
N PHE A 235 -3.32 -18.80 -27.79
CA PHE A 235 -3.18 -20.20 -27.40
C PHE A 235 -3.99 -20.53 -26.15
N TYR A 236 -3.99 -19.65 -25.14
CA TYR A 236 -4.83 -19.85 -23.95
C TYR A 236 -6.33 -19.75 -24.27
N LEU A 237 -6.73 -18.85 -25.18
CA LEU A 237 -8.11 -18.80 -25.69
C LEU A 237 -8.47 -20.09 -26.45
N SER A 238 -7.53 -20.68 -27.18
CA SER A 238 -7.74 -21.98 -27.85
C SER A 238 -7.93 -23.11 -26.82
N ALA A 239 -7.19 -23.08 -25.70
CA ALA A 239 -7.42 -24.00 -24.60
C ALA A 239 -8.84 -23.85 -24.00
N LEU A 240 -9.33 -22.61 -23.83
CA LEU A 240 -10.70 -22.34 -23.36
C LEU A 240 -11.78 -22.72 -24.39
N ALA A 241 -11.50 -22.61 -25.68
CA ALA A 241 -12.44 -23.07 -26.72
C ALA A 241 -12.70 -24.58 -26.62
N VAL A 242 -11.71 -25.35 -26.17
CA VAL A 242 -11.80 -26.80 -25.94
C VAL A 242 -12.36 -27.11 -24.54
N SER A 243 -11.90 -26.38 -23.52
CA SER A 243 -12.29 -26.57 -22.12
C SER A 243 -12.64 -25.22 -21.48
N PRO A 244 -13.90 -24.77 -21.59
CA PRO A 244 -14.31 -23.40 -21.23
C PRO A 244 -14.10 -23.00 -19.77
N ASN A 245 -14.02 -23.97 -18.86
CA ASN A 245 -13.81 -23.70 -17.43
C ASN A 245 -12.38 -24.04 -16.98
N ASN A 246 -11.43 -24.25 -17.89
CA ASN A 246 -10.07 -24.68 -17.54
C ASN A 246 -9.38 -23.63 -16.66
N SER A 247 -9.11 -23.99 -15.40
CA SER A 247 -8.58 -23.07 -14.39
C SER A 247 -7.23 -22.48 -14.78
N ALA A 248 -6.35 -23.28 -15.38
CA ALA A 248 -5.02 -22.84 -15.79
C ALA A 248 -5.07 -21.87 -16.98
N ALA A 249 -5.91 -22.13 -17.97
CA ALA A 249 -6.07 -21.22 -19.11
C ALA A 249 -6.63 -19.85 -18.67
N HIS A 250 -7.61 -19.83 -17.76
CA HIS A 250 -8.07 -18.58 -17.14
C HIS A 250 -6.96 -17.88 -16.35
N HIS A 251 -6.21 -18.62 -15.55
CA HIS A 251 -5.09 -18.06 -14.78
C HIS A 251 -4.04 -17.40 -15.70
N TYR A 252 -3.56 -18.09 -16.73
CA TYR A 252 -2.54 -17.54 -17.62
C TYR A 252 -3.08 -16.41 -18.51
N LEU A 253 -4.35 -16.43 -18.90
CA LEU A 253 -4.97 -15.27 -19.55
C LEU A 253 -5.03 -14.05 -18.63
N ALA A 254 -5.26 -14.24 -17.33
CA ALA A 254 -5.22 -13.14 -16.38
C ALA A 254 -3.84 -12.48 -16.40
N HIS A 255 -2.74 -13.25 -16.31
CA HIS A 255 -1.37 -12.74 -16.45
C HIS A 255 -1.07 -12.10 -17.81
N SER A 256 -1.47 -12.73 -18.92
CA SER A 256 -1.21 -12.16 -20.25
C SER A 256 -1.92 -10.83 -20.46
N TYR A 257 -3.20 -10.73 -20.08
CA TYR A 257 -3.94 -9.46 -20.14
C TYR A 257 -3.40 -8.44 -19.14
N GLU A 258 -2.98 -8.92 -17.97
CA GLU A 258 -2.38 -8.11 -16.93
C GLU A 258 -1.15 -7.37 -17.49
N ASN A 259 -0.22 -8.11 -18.08
CA ASN A 259 1.06 -7.62 -18.58
C ASN A 259 0.92 -6.62 -19.75
N ILE A 260 -0.15 -6.71 -20.54
CA ILE A 260 -0.40 -5.80 -21.67
C ILE A 260 -1.35 -4.63 -21.33
N GLY A 261 -1.73 -4.46 -20.07
CA GLY A 261 -2.53 -3.30 -19.65
C GLY A 261 -4.06 -3.48 -19.76
N ARG A 262 -4.57 -4.69 -20.04
CA ARG A 262 -5.98 -4.97 -20.30
C ARG A 262 -6.72 -5.42 -19.03
N THR A 263 -6.96 -4.46 -18.14
CA THR A 263 -7.48 -4.70 -16.78
C THR A 263 -8.86 -5.35 -16.75
N ASP A 264 -9.79 -4.99 -17.64
CA ASP A 264 -11.14 -5.57 -17.61
C ASP A 264 -11.12 -7.06 -17.97
N GLU A 265 -10.35 -7.44 -18.99
CA GLU A 265 -10.19 -8.84 -19.37
C GLU A 265 -9.40 -9.63 -18.32
N ALA A 266 -8.34 -9.04 -17.76
CA ALA A 266 -7.56 -9.66 -16.69
C ALA A 266 -8.44 -9.91 -15.44
N LEU A 267 -9.30 -8.95 -15.08
CA LEU A 267 -10.25 -9.10 -13.98
C LEU A 267 -11.26 -10.22 -14.25
N TYR A 268 -11.83 -10.28 -15.46
CA TYR A 268 -12.75 -11.37 -15.85
C TYR A 268 -12.08 -12.75 -15.72
N HIS A 269 -10.86 -12.90 -16.23
CA HIS A 269 -10.16 -14.18 -16.21
C HIS A 269 -9.68 -14.56 -14.80
N SER A 270 -9.23 -13.60 -13.98
CA SER A 270 -8.88 -13.86 -12.58
C SER A 270 -10.10 -14.24 -11.73
N GLU A 271 -11.27 -13.67 -11.98
CA GLU A 271 -12.52 -14.06 -11.30
C GLU A 271 -12.97 -15.49 -11.67
N ALA A 272 -12.89 -15.84 -12.95
CA ALA A 272 -13.20 -17.20 -13.41
C ALA A 272 -12.21 -18.24 -12.84
N TYR A 273 -10.92 -17.90 -12.74
CA TYR A 273 -9.92 -18.72 -12.07
C TYR A 273 -10.24 -18.88 -10.57
N LEU A 274 -10.53 -17.79 -9.87
CA LEU A 274 -10.87 -17.81 -8.44
C LEU A 274 -12.10 -18.67 -8.15
N GLN A 275 -13.11 -18.68 -9.03
CA GLN A 275 -14.34 -19.45 -8.84
C GLN A 275 -14.08 -20.95 -8.67
N VAL A 276 -13.07 -21.50 -9.34
CA VAL A 276 -12.72 -22.93 -9.30
C VAL A 276 -11.50 -23.23 -8.41
N SER A 277 -10.75 -22.20 -8.01
CA SER A 277 -9.51 -22.30 -7.23
C SER A 277 -9.57 -21.48 -5.93
N SER A 278 -10.74 -21.34 -5.30
CA SER A 278 -10.94 -20.50 -4.11
C SER A 278 -10.14 -20.90 -2.85
N SER A 279 -9.57 -22.10 -2.82
CA SER A 279 -8.65 -22.53 -1.74
C SER A 279 -7.18 -22.23 -2.05
N ILE A 280 -6.87 -21.63 -3.20
CA ILE A 280 -5.52 -21.26 -3.63
C ILE A 280 -5.26 -19.79 -3.24
N PRO A 281 -4.21 -19.51 -2.44
CA PRO A 281 -3.84 -18.13 -2.12
C PRO A 281 -3.56 -17.27 -3.36
N HIS A 282 -2.87 -17.84 -4.35
CA HIS A 282 -2.53 -17.15 -5.58
C HIS A 282 -3.77 -16.72 -6.41
N ALA A 283 -4.90 -17.44 -6.33
CA ALA A 283 -6.11 -17.04 -7.04
C ALA A 283 -6.71 -15.74 -6.46
N HIS A 284 -6.70 -15.60 -5.14
CA HIS A 284 -7.08 -14.36 -4.47
C HIS A 284 -6.08 -13.24 -4.79
N HIS A 285 -4.77 -13.53 -4.72
CA HIS A 285 -3.72 -12.59 -5.09
C HIS A 285 -3.92 -12.02 -6.50
N MET A 286 -4.17 -12.87 -7.50
CA MET A 286 -4.38 -12.44 -8.88
C MET A 286 -5.60 -11.53 -9.03
N ARG A 287 -6.71 -11.85 -8.37
CA ARG A 287 -7.88 -10.97 -8.36
C ARG A 287 -7.60 -9.64 -7.66
N GLY A 288 -6.91 -9.67 -6.52
CA GLY A 288 -6.52 -8.48 -5.77
C GLY A 288 -5.64 -7.54 -6.61
N HIS A 289 -4.76 -8.10 -7.42
CA HIS A 289 -3.93 -7.34 -8.35
C HIS A 289 -4.78 -6.56 -9.36
N GLU A 290 -5.72 -7.22 -10.00
CA GLU A 290 -6.58 -6.59 -11.02
C GLU A 290 -7.60 -5.61 -10.43
N LEU A 291 -8.13 -5.88 -9.24
CA LEU A 291 -8.97 -4.92 -8.51
C LEU A 291 -8.22 -3.64 -8.19
N ARG A 292 -6.98 -3.74 -7.74
CA ARG A 292 -6.12 -2.58 -7.46
C ARG A 292 -5.95 -1.73 -8.72
N ARG A 293 -5.73 -2.37 -9.87
CA ARG A 293 -5.58 -1.68 -11.16
C ARG A 293 -6.85 -1.04 -11.67
N ALA A 294 -8.00 -1.61 -11.33
CA ALA A 294 -9.30 -1.01 -11.58
C ALA A 294 -9.62 0.16 -10.62
N GLY A 295 -8.69 0.55 -9.75
CA GLY A 295 -8.88 1.60 -8.74
C GLY A 295 -9.74 1.18 -7.55
N ARG A 296 -9.99 -0.13 -7.38
CA ARG A 296 -10.79 -0.71 -6.30
C ARG A 296 -9.87 -1.19 -5.17
N ILE A 297 -9.16 -0.24 -4.54
CA ILE A 297 -8.07 -0.51 -3.60
C ILE A 297 -8.56 -1.27 -2.36
N GLU A 298 -9.73 -0.94 -1.82
CA GLU A 298 -10.30 -1.61 -0.65
C GLU A 298 -10.68 -3.07 -0.95
N ASP A 299 -11.26 -3.34 -2.12
CA ASP A 299 -11.57 -4.69 -2.57
C ASP A 299 -10.29 -5.50 -2.80
N ALA A 300 -9.25 -4.87 -3.33
CA ALA A 300 -7.93 -5.49 -3.49
C ALA A 300 -7.31 -5.87 -2.13
N ILE A 301 -7.44 -5.01 -1.12
CA ILE A 301 -6.99 -5.31 0.25
C ILE A 301 -7.70 -6.55 0.80
N GLU A 302 -9.01 -6.70 0.57
CA GLU A 302 -9.77 -7.88 1.01
C GLU A 302 -9.20 -9.16 0.38
N GLU A 303 -8.93 -9.15 -0.92
CA GLU A 303 -8.37 -10.29 -1.64
C GLU A 303 -6.95 -10.64 -1.18
N PHE A 304 -6.04 -9.67 -1.06
CA PHE A 304 -4.68 -9.92 -0.57
C PHE A 304 -4.67 -10.40 0.89
N ARG A 305 -5.57 -9.88 1.73
CA ARG A 305 -5.76 -10.39 3.10
C ARG A 305 -6.25 -11.83 3.10
N LYS A 306 -7.15 -12.18 2.17
CA LYS A 306 -7.63 -13.55 2.03
C LYS A 306 -6.53 -14.50 1.58
N ALA A 307 -5.71 -14.11 0.60
CA ALA A 307 -4.50 -14.84 0.22
C ALA A 307 -3.57 -15.05 1.42
N ASN A 308 -3.29 -13.99 2.17
CA ASN A 308 -2.47 -14.02 3.38
C ASN A 308 -3.04 -14.93 4.48
N GLU A 309 -4.37 -14.98 4.66
CA GLU A 309 -5.01 -15.90 5.60
C GLU A 309 -4.83 -17.36 5.20
N LEU A 310 -5.01 -17.67 3.91
CA LEU A 310 -4.84 -19.02 3.37
C LEU A 310 -3.38 -19.49 3.47
N GLU A 311 -2.41 -18.64 3.12
CA GLU A 311 -0.97 -18.89 3.29
C GLU A 311 -0.63 -19.21 4.75
N ASN A 312 -1.06 -18.36 5.68
CA ASN A 312 -0.79 -18.55 7.10
C ASN A 312 -1.49 -19.80 7.67
N ALA A 313 -2.68 -20.14 7.19
CA ALA A 313 -3.34 -21.39 7.54
C ALA A 313 -2.51 -22.58 7.04
N TYR A 314 -2.09 -22.56 5.78
CA TYR A 314 -1.25 -23.58 5.16
C TYR A 314 0.06 -23.79 5.94
N TYR A 315 0.81 -22.74 6.26
CA TYR A 315 2.07 -22.85 7.00
C TYR A 315 1.89 -23.54 8.35
N ARG A 316 0.79 -23.21 9.07
CA ARG A 316 0.48 -23.83 10.37
C ARG A 316 0.04 -25.29 10.22
N THR A 317 -0.88 -25.58 9.30
CA THR A 317 -1.47 -26.92 9.17
C THR A 317 -0.46 -27.91 8.61
N GLU A 318 0.29 -27.50 7.59
CA GLU A 318 1.28 -28.33 6.92
C GLU A 318 2.64 -28.24 7.61
N ARG A 319 2.85 -27.35 8.59
CA ARG A 319 4.16 -27.15 9.24
C ARG A 319 5.25 -26.88 8.20
N ILE A 320 4.95 -25.98 7.26
CA ILE A 320 5.89 -25.49 6.25
C ILE A 320 6.25 -24.07 6.62
N ARG A 321 7.55 -23.78 6.67
CA ARG A 321 8.03 -22.43 6.99
C ARG A 321 7.78 -21.52 5.79
N ALA A 322 7.36 -20.29 6.06
CA ALA A 322 7.09 -19.28 5.05
C ALA A 322 8.31 -18.95 4.16
N GLU A 323 9.53 -19.20 4.64
CA GLU A 323 10.77 -18.97 3.89
C GLU A 323 10.94 -19.82 2.64
N TYR A 324 10.23 -20.95 2.54
CA TYR A 324 10.25 -21.80 1.35
C TYR A 324 9.23 -21.35 0.30
N ASP A 325 8.28 -20.48 0.69
CA ASP A 325 7.22 -20.00 -0.18
C ASP A 325 7.66 -18.73 -0.89
N TRP A 326 7.94 -18.86 -2.19
CA TRP A 326 8.41 -17.78 -3.04
C TRP A 326 7.37 -16.67 -3.25
N HIS A 327 6.07 -17.00 -3.13
CA HIS A 327 4.97 -16.08 -3.41
C HIS A 327 4.71 -15.13 -2.24
N ARG A 328 5.03 -15.59 -1.02
CA ARG A 328 4.71 -14.90 0.23
C ARG A 328 5.21 -13.45 0.28
N PRO A 329 6.48 -13.13 -0.01
CA PRO A 329 6.97 -11.76 0.04
C PRO A 329 6.22 -10.84 -0.93
N HIS A 330 5.86 -11.35 -2.11
CA HIS A 330 5.20 -10.58 -3.15
C HIS A 330 3.78 -10.15 -2.74
N ASN A 331 2.97 -11.08 -2.22
CA ASN A 331 1.63 -10.77 -1.70
C ASN A 331 1.67 -9.74 -0.56
N LEU A 332 2.62 -9.89 0.37
CA LEU A 332 2.83 -8.93 1.48
C LEU A 332 3.16 -7.53 0.96
N THR A 333 4.04 -7.46 -0.03
CA THR A 333 4.46 -6.23 -0.69
C THR A 333 3.28 -5.51 -1.37
N LEU A 334 2.45 -6.23 -2.14
CA LEU A 334 1.33 -5.62 -2.84
C LEU A 334 0.24 -5.13 -1.87
N LEU A 335 -0.02 -5.90 -0.81
CA LEU A 335 -0.90 -5.47 0.26
C LEU A 335 -0.37 -4.21 0.96
N ALA A 336 0.95 -4.15 1.20
CA ALA A 336 1.57 -2.96 1.78
C ALA A 336 1.46 -1.74 0.87
N ILE A 337 1.58 -1.91 -0.46
CA ILE A 337 1.36 -0.82 -1.43
C ILE A 337 -0.09 -0.31 -1.32
N CYS A 338 -1.08 -1.19 -1.26
CA CYS A 338 -2.48 -0.77 -1.11
C CYS A 338 -2.69 0.07 0.16
N TYR A 339 -2.10 -0.36 1.28
CA TYR A 339 -2.15 0.40 2.53
C TYR A 339 -1.42 1.75 2.44
N GLN A 340 -0.30 1.83 1.72
CA GLN A 340 0.38 3.11 1.48
C GLN A 340 -0.51 4.08 0.70
N LEU A 341 -1.19 3.60 -0.35
CA LEU A 341 -2.10 4.41 -1.17
C LEU A 341 -3.25 5.01 -0.33
N LEU A 342 -3.76 4.27 0.65
CA LEU A 342 -4.81 4.73 1.57
C LEU A 342 -4.29 5.54 2.77
N GLY A 343 -2.98 5.78 2.88
CA GLY A 343 -2.40 6.49 4.03
C GLY A 343 -2.32 5.66 5.33
N GLN A 344 -2.47 4.33 5.25
CA GLN A 344 -2.39 3.38 6.37
C GLN A 344 -0.96 2.86 6.55
N MET A 345 -0.04 3.79 6.84
CA MET A 345 1.40 3.56 6.87
C MET A 345 1.85 2.54 7.91
N ARG A 346 1.16 2.41 9.05
CA ARG A 346 1.50 1.42 10.08
C ARG A 346 1.29 -0.02 9.59
N ALA A 347 0.18 -0.26 8.89
CA ALA A 347 -0.13 -1.56 8.31
C ALA A 347 0.87 -1.90 7.20
N ALA A 348 1.17 -0.93 6.33
CA ALA A 348 2.20 -1.08 5.30
C ALA A 348 3.58 -1.41 5.89
N GLU A 349 4.02 -0.67 6.91
CA GLU A 349 5.31 -0.86 7.56
C GLU A 349 5.46 -2.29 8.12
N GLN A 350 4.43 -2.81 8.77
CA GLN A 350 4.48 -4.16 9.35
C GLN A 350 4.69 -5.23 8.27
N LEU A 351 3.98 -5.11 7.15
CA LEU A 351 4.05 -6.06 6.05
C LEU A 351 5.37 -5.97 5.29
N LEU A 352 5.89 -4.76 5.06
CA LEU A 352 7.18 -4.57 4.40
C LEU A 352 8.34 -5.12 5.24
N LYS A 353 8.30 -4.96 6.57
CA LYS A 353 9.27 -5.59 7.47
C LYS A 353 9.22 -7.11 7.39
N GLU A 354 8.02 -7.68 7.38
CA GLU A 354 7.83 -9.12 7.27
C GLU A 354 8.38 -9.63 5.93
N ALA A 355 8.02 -8.98 4.82
CA ALA A 355 8.52 -9.32 3.49
C ALA A 355 10.05 -9.22 3.39
N PHE A 356 10.65 -8.16 3.96
CA PHE A 356 12.10 -7.94 3.94
C PHE A 356 12.90 -9.00 4.71
N ALA A 357 12.29 -9.56 5.77
CA ALA A 357 12.89 -10.58 6.61
C ALA A 357 12.85 -11.99 6.00
N LEU A 358 12.03 -12.21 4.98
CA LEU A 358 11.98 -13.47 4.24
C LEU A 358 13.12 -13.55 3.21
N PRO A 359 13.65 -14.75 2.93
CA PRO A 359 14.63 -14.92 1.87
C PRO A 359 13.99 -14.68 0.49
N ALA A 360 14.81 -14.23 -0.45
CA ALA A 360 14.45 -14.14 -1.85
C ALA A 360 15.23 -15.20 -2.65
N HIS A 361 14.55 -15.82 -3.62
CA HIS A 361 15.06 -16.99 -4.35
C HIS A 361 15.24 -16.72 -5.86
N SER A 362 15.19 -15.45 -6.26
CA SER A 362 15.44 -15.00 -7.63
C SER A 362 16.00 -13.58 -7.62
N ASP A 363 16.67 -13.17 -8.70
CA ASP A 363 17.21 -11.80 -8.82
C ASP A 363 16.09 -10.74 -8.74
N LEU A 364 14.93 -11.02 -9.33
CA LEU A 364 13.75 -10.14 -9.23
C LEU A 364 13.22 -10.05 -7.81
N ALA A 365 13.16 -11.16 -7.08
CA ALA A 365 12.73 -11.17 -5.68
C ALA A 365 13.74 -10.43 -4.78
N GLU A 366 15.05 -10.59 -5.03
CA GLU A 366 16.10 -9.85 -4.33
C GLU A 366 16.00 -8.35 -4.58
N PHE A 367 15.75 -7.95 -5.83
CA PHE A 367 15.47 -6.55 -6.17
C PHE A 367 14.23 -6.01 -5.44
N ALA A 368 13.15 -6.80 -5.35
CA ALA A 368 11.90 -6.37 -4.72
C ALA A 368 12.05 -6.04 -3.22
N ARG A 369 13.05 -6.61 -2.53
CA ARG A 369 13.34 -6.31 -1.12
C ARG A 369 13.68 -4.83 -0.88
N LYS A 370 14.02 -4.07 -1.93
CA LYS A 370 14.23 -2.61 -1.87
C LYS A 370 13.05 -1.83 -1.28
N GLN A 371 11.83 -2.38 -1.34
CA GLN A 371 10.63 -1.66 -0.93
C GLN A 371 10.62 -1.26 0.55
N TRP A 372 11.26 -2.04 1.42
CA TRP A 372 11.34 -1.70 2.83
C TRP A 372 12.24 -0.47 3.08
N PRO A 373 13.50 -0.43 2.63
CA PRO A 373 14.30 0.79 2.71
C PRO A 373 13.72 1.97 1.94
N GLU A 374 13.09 1.74 0.78
CA GLU A 374 12.42 2.78 -0.02
C GLU A 374 11.27 3.42 0.77
N PHE A 375 10.45 2.62 1.46
CA PHE A 375 9.43 3.12 2.38
C PHE A 375 10.04 3.96 3.50
N LEU A 376 11.15 3.51 4.12
CA LEU A 376 11.81 4.27 5.17
C LEU A 376 12.31 5.64 4.68
N LEU A 377 12.94 5.71 3.50
CA LEU A 377 13.31 6.98 2.86
C LEU A 377 12.08 7.85 2.61
N ALA A 378 11.01 7.25 2.07
CA ALA A 378 9.75 7.93 1.82
C ALA A 378 9.07 8.41 3.11
N ARG A 379 9.44 7.93 4.29
CA ARG A 379 8.97 8.45 5.59
C ARG A 379 9.98 9.37 6.30
N GLY A 380 11.07 9.77 5.63
CA GLY A 380 12.11 10.63 6.19
C GLY A 380 13.00 9.93 7.25
N ARG A 381 12.95 8.59 7.32
CA ARG A 381 13.73 7.77 8.26
C ARG A 381 15.07 7.38 7.65
N THR A 382 15.82 8.39 7.19
CA THR A 382 16.99 8.24 6.32
C THR A 382 18.09 7.36 6.91
N GLN A 383 18.37 7.49 8.21
CA GLN A 383 19.39 6.68 8.88
C GLN A 383 19.02 5.20 8.96
N GLU A 384 17.74 4.90 9.19
CA GLU A 384 17.25 3.52 9.21
C GLU A 384 17.28 2.93 7.81
N ALA A 385 16.84 3.70 6.81
CA ALA A 385 16.89 3.28 5.41
C ALA A 385 18.32 2.95 4.96
N LEU A 386 19.30 3.79 5.33
CA LEU A 386 20.71 3.52 5.06
C LEU A 386 21.15 2.18 5.64
N GLY A 387 20.83 1.93 6.92
CA GLY A 387 21.18 0.67 7.58
C GLY A 387 20.52 -0.56 6.95
N GLN A 388 19.26 -0.46 6.53
CA GLN A 388 18.57 -1.56 5.85
C GLN A 388 19.09 -1.78 4.42
N SER A 389 19.46 -0.71 3.71
CA SER A 389 20.05 -0.80 2.37
C SER A 389 21.44 -1.45 2.41
N GLN A 390 22.23 -1.22 3.46
CA GLN A 390 23.50 -1.90 3.68
C GLN A 390 23.34 -3.42 3.89
N LEU A 391 22.22 -3.88 4.43
CA LEU A 391 21.92 -5.31 4.51
C LEU A 391 21.63 -5.89 3.11
N LEU A 392 20.93 -5.15 2.25
CA LEU A 392 20.69 -5.55 0.86
C LEU A 392 21.98 -5.66 0.05
N LEU A 393 22.98 -4.84 0.35
CA LEU A 393 24.29 -4.91 -0.32
C LEU A 393 25.00 -6.26 -0.10
N GLN A 394 24.62 -7.00 0.94
CA GLN A 394 25.12 -8.36 1.20
C GLN A 394 24.44 -9.43 0.33
N SER A 395 23.46 -9.04 -0.50
CA SER A 395 22.77 -9.95 -1.42
C SER A 395 23.75 -10.56 -2.42
N PRO A 396 23.63 -11.86 -2.75
CA PRO A 396 24.40 -12.47 -3.83
C PRO A 396 23.92 -12.02 -5.22
N SER A 397 22.73 -11.41 -5.31
CA SER A 397 22.14 -10.93 -6.55
C SER A 397 22.71 -9.58 -6.98
N ARG A 398 23.05 -9.47 -8.27
CA ARG A 398 23.44 -8.17 -8.88
C ARG A 398 22.30 -7.16 -8.88
N MET A 399 21.05 -7.61 -9.06
CA MET A 399 19.90 -6.72 -8.98
C MET A 399 19.65 -6.26 -7.53
N GLY A 400 19.88 -7.13 -6.55
CA GLY A 400 19.86 -6.78 -5.12
C GLY A 400 20.93 -5.74 -4.76
N GLN A 401 22.17 -5.93 -5.21
CA GLN A 401 23.29 -4.99 -5.00
C GLN A 401 23.02 -3.64 -5.68
N PHE A 402 22.52 -3.65 -6.92
CA PHE A 402 22.08 -2.45 -7.64
C PHE A 402 21.04 -1.65 -6.83
N ALA A 403 20.01 -2.32 -6.32
CA ALA A 403 19.00 -1.68 -5.48
C ALA A 403 19.60 -1.09 -4.19
N ALA A 404 20.55 -1.81 -3.57
CA ALA A 404 21.24 -1.33 -2.39
C ALA A 404 22.03 -0.05 -2.68
N HIS A 405 22.88 -0.04 -3.71
CA HIS A 405 23.70 1.13 -4.08
C HIS A 405 22.84 2.36 -4.40
N THR A 406 21.75 2.17 -5.15
CA THR A 406 20.82 3.28 -5.44
C THR A 406 20.20 3.85 -4.16
N LEU A 407 19.69 2.99 -3.26
CA LEU A 407 19.07 3.44 -2.01
C LEU A 407 20.06 4.03 -1.00
N ILE A 408 21.28 3.48 -0.89
CA ILE A 408 22.36 4.04 -0.08
C ILE A 408 22.72 5.44 -0.60
N GLY A 409 22.92 5.58 -1.91
CA GLY A 409 23.22 6.87 -2.53
C GLY A 409 22.14 7.91 -2.24
N ARG A 410 20.86 7.55 -2.37
CA ARG A 410 19.73 8.47 -2.08
C ARG A 410 19.68 8.86 -0.60
N ALA A 411 19.92 7.90 0.29
CA ALA A 411 20.05 8.17 1.72
C ALA A 411 21.20 9.14 2.02
N LEU A 412 22.34 8.99 1.34
CA LEU A 412 23.50 9.87 1.48
C LEU A 412 23.22 11.29 0.95
N VAL A 413 22.52 11.43 -0.18
CA VAL A 413 22.06 12.74 -0.69
C VAL A 413 21.18 13.44 0.35
N ALA A 414 20.23 12.73 0.95
CA ALA A 414 19.36 13.27 1.99
C ALA A 414 20.10 13.61 3.31
N MET A 415 21.34 13.15 3.47
CA MET A 415 22.25 13.49 4.58
C MET A 415 23.31 14.53 4.19
N ASP A 416 23.19 15.18 3.03
CA ASP A 416 24.17 16.12 2.46
C ASP A 416 25.58 15.51 2.21
N ARG A 417 25.68 14.18 2.05
CA ARG A 417 26.93 13.43 1.81
C ARG A 417 27.11 13.12 0.31
N THR A 418 27.12 14.16 -0.50
CA THR A 418 27.03 14.05 -1.97
C THR A 418 28.20 13.32 -2.61
N GLU A 419 29.44 13.51 -2.16
CA GLU A 419 30.62 12.81 -2.71
C GLU A 419 30.53 11.29 -2.53
N GLU A 420 30.02 10.84 -1.38
CA GLU A 420 29.80 9.41 -1.12
C GLU A 420 28.66 8.88 -1.99
N ALA A 421 27.60 9.67 -2.20
CA ALA A 421 26.51 9.29 -3.09
C ALA A 421 26.96 9.13 -4.57
N GLU A 422 27.92 9.94 -5.04
CA GLU A 422 28.51 9.77 -6.37
C GLU A 422 29.26 8.44 -6.50
N SER A 423 29.95 8.00 -5.44
CA SER A 423 30.59 6.68 -5.42
C SER A 423 29.57 5.56 -5.52
N GLU A 424 28.46 5.65 -4.79
CA GLU A 424 27.39 4.66 -4.83
C GLU A 424 26.70 4.63 -6.21
N LEU A 425 26.51 5.80 -6.85
CA LEU A 425 25.99 5.87 -8.21
C LEU A 425 26.93 5.18 -9.22
N ALA A 426 28.24 5.31 -9.06
CA ALA A 426 29.21 4.62 -9.89
C ALA A 426 29.08 3.10 -9.73
N SER A 427 29.00 2.60 -8.50
CA SER A 427 28.79 1.17 -8.23
C SER A 427 27.46 0.64 -8.78
N ALA A 428 26.37 1.40 -8.64
CA ALA A 428 25.09 1.04 -9.25
C ALA A 428 25.18 0.94 -10.78
N ARG A 429 25.93 1.83 -11.45
CA ARG A 429 26.14 1.77 -12.90
C ARG A 429 26.99 0.56 -13.30
N ASP A 430 28.00 0.22 -12.51
CA ASP A 430 28.83 -0.97 -12.75
C ASP A 430 28.01 -2.26 -12.63
N ASP A 431 27.13 -2.37 -11.63
CA ASP A 431 26.21 -3.52 -11.52
C ASP A 431 25.23 -3.57 -12.70
N LEU A 432 24.73 -2.43 -13.16
CA LEU A 432 23.79 -2.35 -14.28
C LEU A 432 24.38 -2.90 -15.59
N VAL A 433 25.70 -2.72 -15.80
CA VAL A 433 26.41 -3.28 -16.97
C VAL A 433 26.47 -4.81 -16.93
N LEU A 434 26.44 -5.41 -15.75
CA LEU A 434 26.50 -6.86 -15.55
C LEU A 434 25.12 -7.53 -15.58
N ILE A 435 24.05 -6.75 -15.48
CA ILE A 435 22.67 -7.23 -15.57
C ILE A 435 22.28 -7.41 -17.05
N PRO A 436 21.55 -8.48 -17.43
CA PRO A 436 21.07 -8.66 -18.80
C PRO A 436 20.35 -7.41 -19.32
N ALA A 437 20.64 -7.01 -20.57
CA ALA A 437 20.20 -5.72 -21.13
C ALA A 437 18.68 -5.48 -20.99
N THR A 438 17.86 -6.50 -21.19
CA THR A 438 16.41 -6.43 -21.06
C THR A 438 15.95 -6.07 -19.65
N GLU A 439 16.63 -6.56 -18.63
CA GLU A 439 16.34 -6.20 -17.23
C GLU A 439 16.99 -4.87 -16.86
N ALA A 440 18.22 -4.62 -17.33
CA ALA A 440 18.91 -3.36 -17.08
C ALA A 440 18.10 -2.13 -17.53
N ASP A 441 17.42 -2.22 -18.68
CA ASP A 441 16.58 -1.13 -19.17
C ASP A 441 15.39 -0.81 -18.24
N ARG A 442 14.83 -1.82 -17.55
CA ARG A 442 13.77 -1.61 -16.56
C ARG A 442 14.26 -0.99 -15.26
N LEU A 443 15.54 -1.19 -14.93
CA LEU A 443 16.18 -0.73 -13.69
C LEU A 443 16.82 0.65 -13.82
N ARG A 444 17.08 1.11 -15.04
CA ARG A 444 17.84 2.32 -15.34
C ARG A 444 17.33 3.55 -14.59
N SER A 445 16.01 3.73 -14.52
CA SER A 445 15.35 4.87 -13.87
C SER A 445 15.76 5.07 -12.40
N TYR A 446 16.07 4.00 -11.66
CA TYR A 446 16.49 4.09 -10.26
C TYR A 446 17.86 4.75 -10.11
N SER A 447 18.82 4.39 -10.97
CA SER A 447 20.16 5.00 -10.97
C SER A 447 20.12 6.43 -11.54
N GLU A 448 19.26 6.69 -12.52
CA GLU A 448 19.05 8.04 -13.06
C GLU A 448 18.38 8.95 -12.03
N THR A 449 17.45 8.42 -11.22
CA THR A 449 16.83 9.17 -10.11
C THR A 449 17.91 9.60 -9.12
N LEU A 450 18.77 8.68 -8.65
CA LEU A 450 19.89 9.03 -7.79
C LEU A 450 20.80 10.10 -8.43
N HIS A 451 21.10 9.98 -9.73
CA HIS A 451 21.90 10.97 -10.44
C HIS A 451 21.25 12.35 -10.47
N ALA A 452 19.94 12.42 -10.71
CA ALA A 452 19.20 13.67 -10.67
C ALA A 452 19.22 14.29 -9.26
N GLU A 453 19.00 13.49 -8.22
CA GLU A 453 19.05 13.94 -6.82
C GLU A 453 20.43 14.52 -6.43
N ILE A 454 21.52 13.92 -6.92
CA ILE A 454 22.90 14.43 -6.77
C ILE A 454 23.08 15.77 -7.49
N LEU A 455 22.62 15.90 -8.74
CA LEU A 455 22.74 17.16 -9.49
C LEU A 455 21.97 18.30 -8.79
N LEU A 456 20.78 18.00 -8.27
CA LEU A 456 19.98 18.94 -7.49
C LEU A 456 20.69 19.36 -6.19
N SER A 457 21.29 18.42 -5.44
CA SER A 457 22.05 18.76 -4.22
C SER A 457 23.29 19.64 -4.51
N GLN A 458 23.89 19.48 -5.69
CA GLN A 458 25.01 20.30 -6.17
C GLN A 458 24.61 21.67 -6.74
N LYS A 459 23.32 22.05 -6.65
CA LYS A 459 22.78 23.28 -7.24
C LYS A 459 22.94 23.34 -8.77
N LYS A 460 23.03 22.20 -9.44
CA LYS A 460 22.98 22.08 -10.91
C LYS A 460 21.53 21.88 -11.38
N SER A 461 20.64 22.75 -10.90
CA SER A 461 19.19 22.66 -11.07
C SER A 461 18.74 22.42 -12.50
N GLY A 462 19.33 23.12 -13.49
CA GLY A 462 18.93 22.96 -14.89
C GLY A 462 19.20 21.55 -15.46
N GLU A 463 20.33 20.93 -15.10
CA GLU A 463 20.66 19.57 -15.53
C GLU A 463 19.86 18.53 -14.74
N GLY A 464 19.76 18.71 -13.42
CA GLY A 464 19.01 17.82 -12.53
C GLY A 464 17.53 17.77 -12.90
N ALA A 465 16.88 18.93 -13.07
CA ALA A 465 15.47 19.01 -13.43
C ALA A 465 15.18 18.45 -14.84
N ALA A 466 16.09 18.67 -15.80
CA ALA A 466 15.95 18.08 -17.13
C ALA A 466 16.03 16.55 -17.10
N LEU A 467 16.94 15.99 -16.30
CA LEU A 467 17.03 14.55 -16.11
C LEU A 467 15.80 14.00 -15.37
N MET A 468 15.35 14.68 -14.32
CA MET A 468 14.17 14.27 -13.55
C MET A 468 12.91 14.21 -14.43
N LYS A 469 12.69 15.22 -15.26
CA LYS A 469 11.59 15.22 -16.23
C LYS A 469 11.63 14.02 -17.18
N ASN A 470 12.81 13.64 -17.67
CA ASN A 470 12.94 12.46 -18.54
C ASN A 470 12.59 11.17 -17.80
N ILE A 471 12.98 11.05 -16.52
CA ILE A 471 12.64 9.90 -15.67
C ILE A 471 11.12 9.84 -15.46
N GLU A 472 10.47 10.97 -15.19
CA GLU A 472 9.00 11.04 -15.05
C GLU A 472 8.27 10.56 -16.31
N GLU A 473 8.76 10.94 -17.50
CA GLU A 473 8.23 10.48 -18.78
C GLU A 473 8.41 8.96 -18.97
N GLN A 474 9.57 8.41 -18.59
CA GLN A 474 9.82 6.96 -18.62
C GLN A 474 8.93 6.19 -17.64
N LEU A 475 8.80 6.67 -16.41
CA LEU A 475 7.92 6.08 -15.38
C LEU A 475 6.47 6.11 -15.83
N ARG A 476 6.03 7.17 -16.53
CA ARG A 476 4.70 7.25 -17.14
C ARG A 476 4.48 6.21 -18.24
N ALA A 477 5.51 5.96 -19.04
CA ALA A 477 5.45 4.99 -20.13
C ALA A 477 5.54 3.52 -19.65
N SER A 478 5.81 3.30 -18.35
CA SER A 478 5.91 1.95 -17.79
C SER A 478 4.55 1.24 -17.82
N ALA A 479 4.41 0.29 -18.74
CA ALA A 479 3.16 -0.44 -18.97
C ALA A 479 2.93 -1.59 -17.97
N GLY A 480 4.00 -2.08 -17.32
CA GLY A 480 3.93 -3.17 -16.34
C GLY A 480 3.12 -2.77 -15.11
N PRO A 481 2.27 -3.65 -14.57
CA PRO A 481 1.26 -3.26 -13.58
C PRO A 481 1.83 -3.02 -12.18
N ASP A 482 2.87 -3.75 -11.78
CA ASP A 482 3.68 -3.45 -10.59
C ASP A 482 4.50 -2.20 -10.81
N ALA A 483 5.07 -2.06 -12.01
CA ALA A 483 5.86 -0.90 -12.38
C ALA A 483 5.03 0.39 -12.30
N ARG A 484 3.72 0.36 -12.63
CA ARG A 484 2.83 1.51 -12.48
C ARG A 484 2.62 1.92 -11.03
N SER A 485 2.39 0.97 -10.11
CA SER A 485 2.20 1.34 -8.69
C SER A 485 3.50 1.78 -8.03
N GLN A 486 4.59 1.10 -8.37
CA GLN A 486 5.93 1.50 -7.93
C GLN A 486 6.31 2.87 -8.51
N ALA A 487 5.95 3.17 -9.75
CA ALA A 487 6.13 4.47 -10.36
C ALA A 487 5.36 5.56 -9.59
N LEU A 488 4.14 5.30 -9.13
CA LEU A 488 3.38 6.27 -8.34
C LEU A 488 4.08 6.62 -7.01
N ILE A 489 4.61 5.60 -6.31
CA ILE A 489 5.40 5.79 -5.08
C ILE A 489 6.72 6.54 -5.37
N GLN A 490 7.39 6.21 -6.47
CA GLN A 490 8.60 6.91 -6.90
C GLN A 490 8.31 8.38 -7.25
N LEU A 491 7.23 8.66 -7.99
CA LEU A 491 6.81 10.01 -8.34
C LEU A 491 6.49 10.84 -7.09
N ASP A 492 5.86 10.26 -6.07
CA ASP A 492 5.65 10.96 -4.80
C ASP A 492 6.98 11.32 -4.10
N SER A 493 7.93 10.38 -4.14
CA SER A 493 9.29 10.65 -3.64
C SER A 493 10.01 11.75 -4.44
N ILE A 494 9.87 11.75 -5.77
CA ILE A 494 10.45 12.77 -6.67
C ILE A 494 9.82 14.13 -6.39
N ALA A 495 8.47 14.21 -6.37
CA ALA A 495 7.74 15.44 -6.13
C ALA A 495 8.17 16.09 -4.80
N ARG A 496 8.42 15.28 -3.76
CA ARG A 496 8.97 15.77 -2.49
C ARG A 496 10.36 16.35 -2.66
N ARG A 497 11.25 15.65 -3.36
CA ARG A 497 12.62 16.08 -3.55
C ARG A 497 12.71 17.38 -4.35
N ASP A 498 11.84 17.56 -5.34
CA ASP A 498 11.77 18.79 -6.11
C ASP A 498 11.38 19.97 -5.23
N ARG A 499 10.41 19.79 -4.32
CA ARG A 499 10.06 20.82 -3.32
C ARG A 499 11.23 21.13 -2.38
N GLU A 500 11.91 20.11 -1.86
CA GLU A 500 13.08 20.29 -0.99
C GLU A 500 14.20 21.07 -1.71
N SER A 501 14.37 20.85 -3.01
CA SER A 501 15.36 21.50 -3.86
C SER A 501 14.91 22.84 -4.44
N GLN A 502 13.70 23.30 -4.09
CA GLN A 502 13.06 24.53 -4.60
C GLN A 502 12.70 24.53 -6.10
N GLU A 503 12.63 23.35 -6.72
CA GLU A 503 12.20 23.15 -8.12
C GLU A 503 10.66 23.05 -8.22
N TRP A 504 9.96 24.10 -7.78
CA TRP A 504 8.50 24.08 -7.62
C TRP A 504 7.70 23.84 -8.90
N ALA A 505 8.20 24.28 -10.06
CA ALA A 505 7.56 24.04 -11.34
C ALA A 505 7.61 22.55 -11.74
N LEU A 506 8.70 21.86 -11.39
CA LEU A 506 8.82 20.42 -11.58
C LEU A 506 7.91 19.69 -10.58
N ALA A 507 7.94 20.08 -9.31
CA ALA A 507 7.04 19.52 -8.30
C ALA A 507 5.55 19.62 -8.67
N GLU A 508 5.14 20.73 -9.31
CA GLU A 508 3.79 20.90 -9.86
C GLU A 508 3.47 19.85 -10.93
N LEU A 509 4.38 19.69 -11.90
CA LEU A 509 4.26 18.73 -12.99
C LEU A 509 4.15 17.29 -12.46
N THR A 510 5.02 16.92 -11.51
CA THR A 510 5.02 15.59 -10.89
C THR A 510 3.71 15.34 -10.15
N ALA A 511 3.23 16.32 -9.37
CA ALA A 511 1.96 16.20 -8.63
C ALA A 511 0.76 16.03 -9.58
N GLN A 512 0.69 16.80 -10.66
CA GLN A 512 -0.32 16.66 -11.70
C GLN A 512 -0.25 15.28 -12.37
N GLN A 513 0.95 14.76 -12.62
CA GLN A 513 1.13 13.42 -13.17
C GLN A 513 0.64 12.33 -12.21
N MET A 514 0.93 12.44 -10.91
CA MET A 514 0.42 11.50 -9.91
C MET A 514 -1.11 11.44 -9.94
N ILE A 515 -1.77 12.60 -9.99
CA ILE A 515 -3.23 12.71 -10.08
C ILE A 515 -3.74 12.15 -11.42
N GLN A 516 -3.05 12.40 -12.53
CA GLN A 516 -3.43 11.85 -13.83
C GLN A 516 -3.31 10.32 -13.87
N GLN A 517 -2.28 9.78 -13.23
CA GLN A 517 -2.01 8.34 -13.18
C GLN A 517 -3.00 7.61 -12.28
N ASP A 518 -3.34 8.22 -11.14
CA ASP A 518 -4.35 7.74 -10.20
C ASP A 518 -5.09 8.92 -9.53
N PRO A 519 -6.29 9.26 -10.02
CA PRO A 519 -7.11 10.35 -9.46
C PRO A 519 -7.63 10.07 -8.04
N THR A 520 -7.47 8.84 -7.53
CA THR A 520 -7.85 8.44 -6.16
C THR A 520 -6.67 8.53 -5.19
N TYR A 521 -5.46 8.81 -5.67
CA TYR A 521 -4.29 8.95 -4.81
C TYR A 521 -4.21 10.31 -4.12
N ALA A 522 -4.47 10.32 -2.81
CA ALA A 522 -4.45 11.54 -1.98
C ALA A 522 -3.10 12.27 -1.98
N GLY A 523 -1.99 11.54 -2.11
CA GLY A 523 -0.64 12.13 -2.10
C GLY A 523 -0.41 13.14 -3.24
N GLY A 524 -1.01 12.91 -4.41
CA GLY A 524 -0.94 13.83 -5.55
C GLY A 524 -1.60 15.18 -5.24
N TYR A 525 -2.82 15.14 -4.69
CA TYR A 525 -3.54 16.35 -4.27
C TYR A 525 -2.85 17.07 -3.10
N TYR A 526 -2.29 16.33 -2.15
CA TYR A 526 -1.50 16.93 -1.08
C TYR A 526 -0.26 17.66 -1.63
N ALA A 527 0.48 17.03 -2.55
CA ALA A 527 1.63 17.64 -3.20
C ALA A 527 1.25 18.88 -4.01
N LEU A 528 0.15 18.84 -4.78
CA LEU A 528 -0.33 19.97 -5.55
C LEU A 528 -0.81 21.12 -4.65
N GLY A 529 -1.48 20.82 -3.54
CA GLY A 529 -1.88 21.82 -2.55
C GLY A 529 -0.69 22.55 -1.93
N LEU A 530 0.42 21.87 -1.66
CA LEU A 530 1.67 22.51 -1.20
C LEU A 530 2.27 23.43 -2.27
N VAL A 531 2.17 23.07 -3.55
CA VAL A 531 2.62 23.91 -4.68
C VAL A 531 1.76 25.17 -4.76
N SER A 532 0.43 25.04 -4.74
CA SER A 532 -0.50 26.19 -4.77
C SER A 532 -0.29 27.13 -3.58
N GLU A 533 -0.04 26.57 -2.39
CA GLU A 533 0.30 27.35 -1.20
C GLU A 533 1.60 28.15 -1.40
N HIS A 534 2.65 27.52 -1.95
CA HIS A 534 3.91 28.21 -2.27
C HIS A 534 3.72 29.33 -3.31
N GLN A 535 2.79 29.16 -4.26
CA GLN A 535 2.43 30.19 -5.26
C GLN A 535 1.58 31.33 -4.65
N GLY A 536 1.12 31.20 -3.41
CA GLY A 536 0.23 32.16 -2.75
C GLY A 536 -1.23 32.04 -3.15
N ASP A 537 -1.64 30.97 -3.83
CA ASP A 537 -3.03 30.69 -4.16
C ASP A 537 -3.69 29.84 -3.05
N SER A 538 -4.15 30.53 -2.01
CA SER A 538 -4.79 29.89 -0.85
C SER A 538 -6.12 29.22 -1.18
N VAL A 539 -6.80 29.64 -2.25
CA VAL A 539 -8.06 29.04 -2.70
C VAL A 539 -7.78 27.69 -3.35
N ALA A 540 -6.88 27.66 -4.33
CA ALA A 540 -6.46 26.42 -4.98
C ALA A 540 -5.88 25.45 -3.95
N ALA A 541 -4.97 25.91 -3.08
CA ALA A 541 -4.40 25.07 -2.02
C ALA A 541 -5.48 24.43 -1.12
N SER A 542 -6.49 25.19 -0.71
CA SER A 542 -7.58 24.68 0.12
C SER A 542 -8.45 23.65 -0.61
N GLN A 543 -8.66 23.81 -1.92
CA GLN A 543 -9.40 22.84 -2.74
C GLN A 543 -8.65 21.51 -2.81
N GLU A 544 -7.35 21.56 -3.15
CA GLU A 544 -6.53 20.35 -3.26
C GLU A 544 -6.39 19.63 -1.90
N PHE A 545 -6.17 20.36 -0.81
CA PHE A 545 -6.12 19.78 0.53
C PHE A 545 -7.44 19.15 0.97
N ALA A 546 -8.58 19.74 0.61
CA ALA A 546 -9.89 19.16 0.92
C ALA A 546 -10.13 17.83 0.17
N ILE A 547 -9.65 17.72 -1.08
CA ILE A 547 -9.70 16.46 -1.83
C ILE A 547 -8.79 15.42 -1.16
N ALA A 548 -7.55 15.79 -0.83
CA ALA A 548 -6.62 14.91 -0.11
C ALA A 548 -7.19 14.44 1.23
N GLU A 549 -7.80 15.32 2.03
CA GLU A 549 -8.43 14.97 3.30
C GLU A 549 -9.54 13.92 3.12
N LYS A 550 -10.38 14.09 2.10
CA LYS A 550 -11.47 13.16 1.81
C LYS A 550 -10.95 11.78 1.42
N LEU A 551 -9.93 11.72 0.56
CA LEU A 551 -9.31 10.47 0.13
C LEU A 551 -8.57 9.77 1.27
N TRP A 552 -8.00 10.53 2.22
CA TRP A 552 -7.40 10.01 3.47
C TRP A 552 -8.38 9.90 4.64
N SER A 553 -9.67 9.67 4.38
CA SER A 553 -10.67 9.52 5.44
C SER A 553 -10.39 8.34 6.38
N ASP A 554 -9.84 7.24 5.83
CA ASP A 554 -9.45 6.03 6.57
C ASP A 554 -7.93 5.90 6.80
N ALA A 555 -7.16 6.97 6.57
CA ALA A 555 -5.72 6.99 6.81
C ALA A 555 -5.38 6.93 8.31
N ASP A 556 -4.12 6.63 8.62
CA ASP A 556 -3.62 6.70 9.99
C ASP A 556 -3.85 8.08 10.60
N LYS A 557 -4.48 8.14 11.78
CA LYS A 557 -4.85 9.41 12.43
C LYS A 557 -3.65 10.30 12.75
N ASP A 558 -2.47 9.70 12.89
CA ASP A 558 -1.20 10.38 13.14
C ASP A 558 -0.33 10.55 11.89
N LEU A 559 -0.86 10.26 10.69
CA LEU A 559 -0.19 10.56 9.43
C LEU A 559 0.21 12.06 9.40
N PRO A 560 1.52 12.38 9.36
CA PRO A 560 2.01 13.75 9.41
C PRO A 560 1.41 14.66 8.33
N GLU A 561 1.25 14.16 7.12
CA GLU A 561 0.68 14.86 5.97
C GLU A 561 -0.78 15.24 6.23
N LEU A 562 -1.58 14.30 6.75
CA LEU A 562 -2.98 14.53 7.12
C LEU A 562 -3.10 15.54 8.28
N ARG A 563 -2.20 15.49 9.26
CA ARG A 563 -2.17 16.48 10.34
C ARG A 563 -1.82 17.87 9.81
N SER A 564 -0.81 17.95 8.95
CA SER A 564 -0.34 19.18 8.31
C SER A 564 -1.44 19.84 7.48
N LEU A 565 -2.10 19.10 6.58
CA LEU A 565 -3.17 19.66 5.75
C LEU A 565 -4.37 20.10 6.58
N ARG A 566 -4.76 19.36 7.64
CA ARG A 566 -5.87 19.76 8.52
C ARG A 566 -5.59 21.07 9.25
N GLN A 567 -4.34 21.24 9.70
CA GLN A 567 -3.90 22.49 10.28
C GLN A 567 -3.98 23.64 9.26
N LYS A 568 -3.54 23.42 8.02
CA LYS A 568 -3.60 24.41 6.93
C LYS A 568 -5.04 24.78 6.58
N LEU A 569 -5.93 23.81 6.45
CA LEU A 569 -7.37 24.05 6.20
C LEU A 569 -8.00 24.88 7.32
N ALA A 570 -7.69 24.58 8.59
CA ALA A 570 -8.19 25.35 9.73
C ALA A 570 -7.67 26.80 9.74
N LEU A 571 -6.40 27.01 9.38
CA LEU A 571 -5.81 28.34 9.26
C LEU A 571 -6.46 29.14 8.13
N ASN A 572 -6.62 28.56 6.94
CA ASN A 572 -7.24 29.23 5.79
C ASN A 572 -8.69 29.64 6.09
N GLN A 573 -9.46 28.79 6.78
CA GLN A 573 -10.80 29.13 7.25
C GLN A 573 -10.80 30.31 8.24
N SER A 574 -9.82 30.35 9.13
CA SER A 574 -9.65 31.43 10.12
C SER A 574 -9.28 32.75 9.43
N GLU A 575 -8.37 32.74 8.46
CA GLU A 575 -7.98 33.92 7.68
C GLU A 575 -9.13 34.46 6.83
N LEU A 576 -9.91 33.57 6.22
CA LEU A 576 -11.11 33.93 5.47
C LEU A 576 -12.12 34.66 6.39
N HIS A 577 -12.32 34.15 7.60
CA HIS A 577 -13.19 34.76 8.61
C HIS A 577 -12.72 36.17 8.99
N VAL A 578 -11.42 36.35 9.28
CA VAL A 578 -10.85 37.65 9.63
C VAL A 578 -10.96 38.63 8.45
N THR A 579 -10.61 38.20 7.25
CA THR A 579 -10.69 39.02 6.03
C THR A 579 -12.12 39.48 5.77
N ARG A 580 -13.08 38.58 5.92
CA ARG A 580 -14.51 38.90 5.82
C ARG A 580 -14.93 39.95 6.85
N GLN A 581 -14.54 39.79 8.13
CA GLN A 581 -14.86 40.77 9.16
C GLN A 581 -14.25 42.15 8.87
N GLN A 582 -13.00 42.20 8.41
CA GLN A 582 -12.33 43.46 8.04
C GLN A 582 -13.00 44.13 6.84
N LEU A 583 -13.43 43.35 5.85
CA LEU A 583 -14.18 43.86 4.70
C LEU A 583 -15.53 44.43 5.15
N LEU A 584 -16.27 43.69 5.99
CA LEU A 584 -17.55 44.15 6.54
C LEU A 584 -17.39 45.46 7.32
N LYS A 585 -16.34 45.58 8.15
CA LYS A 585 -16.03 46.81 8.87
C LYS A 585 -15.74 47.98 7.92
N ARG A 586 -14.88 47.78 6.92
CA ARG A 586 -14.58 48.80 5.90
C ARG A 586 -15.82 49.25 5.12
N LEU A 587 -16.73 48.31 4.83
CA LEU A 587 -17.99 48.61 4.17
C LEU A 587 -18.95 49.38 5.08
N GLN A 588 -18.96 49.11 6.39
CA GLN A 588 -19.75 49.83 7.39
C GLN A 588 -19.26 51.27 7.63
N ASP A 589 -17.95 51.52 7.55
CA ASP A 589 -17.33 52.83 7.76
C ASP A 589 -17.57 53.83 6.59
N HIS A 590 -18.11 53.38 5.45
CA HIS A 590 -18.46 54.24 4.31
C HIS A 590 -19.89 54.80 4.39
N GLU A 591 -20.04 56.13 4.45
CA GLU A 591 -21.28 56.90 4.69
C GLU A 591 -22.48 56.63 3.72
N ARG A 592 -22.31 55.83 2.65
CA ARG A 592 -23.40 55.43 1.73
C ARG A 592 -23.84 53.98 1.83
N ALA A 593 -23.24 53.18 2.72
CA ALA A 593 -23.56 51.77 2.89
C ALA A 593 -24.71 51.40 3.86
N PRO A 594 -25.40 52.29 4.63
CA PRO A 594 -26.44 51.82 5.56
C PRO A 594 -27.66 51.20 4.86
N THR A 595 -27.92 51.52 3.59
CA THR A 595 -29.12 51.08 2.85
C THR A 595 -28.92 49.78 2.06
N LEU A 596 -27.67 49.35 1.84
CA LEU A 596 -27.34 48.13 1.06
C LEU A 596 -26.79 46.98 1.93
N LEU A 597 -26.57 47.21 3.23
CA LEU A 597 -25.99 46.24 4.18
C LEU A 597 -26.99 45.76 5.24
N GLN A 598 -28.30 45.96 5.08
CA GLN A 598 -29.23 45.16 5.87
C GLN A 598 -29.19 43.74 5.34
N PRO A 599 -28.83 42.72 6.15
CA PRO A 599 -28.93 41.33 5.71
C PRO A 599 -30.38 41.12 5.24
N GLY A 600 -30.55 40.73 3.97
CA GLY A 600 -31.88 40.35 3.50
C GLY A 600 -32.44 39.28 4.45
N LYS A 601 -33.73 39.37 4.79
CA LYS A 601 -34.37 38.34 5.61
C LYS A 601 -34.27 37.01 4.88
N VAL A 602 -33.58 36.03 5.48
CA VAL A 602 -33.51 34.67 4.97
C VAL A 602 -34.61 33.84 5.64
N LYS A 603 -35.35 33.06 4.87
CA LYS A 603 -36.35 32.15 5.42
C LYS A 603 -35.64 30.98 6.08
N VAL A 604 -35.63 30.96 7.42
CA VAL A 604 -35.03 29.90 8.23
C VAL A 604 -36.14 29.01 8.82
N ALA A 605 -36.04 27.70 8.59
CA ALA A 605 -36.93 26.71 9.19
C ALA A 605 -36.60 26.50 10.68
N TYR A 606 -37.57 26.03 11.45
CA TYR A 606 -37.40 25.75 12.88
C TYR A 606 -38.03 24.42 13.24
N ASP A 607 -37.46 23.74 14.23
CA ASP A 607 -37.99 22.48 14.73
C ASP A 607 -39.03 22.75 15.83
N ALA A 608 -40.28 22.40 15.57
CA ALA A 608 -41.39 22.61 16.51
C ALA A 608 -41.23 21.85 17.84
N THR A 609 -40.49 20.74 17.86
CA THR A 609 -40.21 19.96 19.09
C THR A 609 -39.08 20.55 19.93
N ARG A 610 -38.32 21.49 19.35
CA ARG A 610 -37.19 22.19 19.97
C ARG A 610 -37.41 23.69 20.00
N LEU A 611 -38.64 24.09 20.33
CA LEU A 611 -39.09 25.47 20.47
C LEU A 611 -39.35 25.80 21.95
N ARG A 612 -38.83 26.94 22.43
CA ARG A 612 -39.05 27.49 23.77
C ARG A 612 -39.83 28.80 23.64
N GLY A 613 -40.88 28.95 24.43
CA GLY A 613 -41.76 30.13 24.40
C GLY A 613 -43.01 29.92 23.54
N ASN A 614 -43.73 31.01 23.27
CA ASN A 614 -45.02 30.96 22.57
C ASN A 614 -44.83 30.67 21.07
N PRO A 615 -45.36 29.56 20.51
CA PRO A 615 -45.28 29.30 19.07
C PRO A 615 -45.93 30.38 18.20
N GLN A 616 -46.76 31.25 18.78
CA GLN A 616 -47.41 32.38 18.09
C GLN A 616 -46.73 33.74 18.35
N ALA A 617 -45.58 33.76 19.03
CA ALA A 617 -44.77 34.96 19.31
C ALA A 617 -44.51 35.80 18.06
N HIS A 618 -44.63 37.12 18.13
CA HIS A 618 -44.44 37.98 16.95
C HIS A 618 -43.01 37.91 16.40
N VAL A 619 -42.03 37.71 17.29
CA VAL A 619 -40.61 37.55 16.94
C VAL A 619 -40.14 36.14 17.24
N MET A 620 -39.45 35.51 16.29
CA MET A 620 -38.83 34.20 16.46
C MET A 620 -37.32 34.31 16.29
N ILE A 621 -36.60 33.82 17.29
CA ILE A 621 -35.16 33.61 17.27
C ILE A 621 -34.92 32.16 16.87
N VAL A 622 -34.10 31.91 15.85
CA VAL A 622 -33.58 30.57 15.54
C VAL A 622 -32.09 30.57 15.82
N GLU A 623 -31.64 29.66 16.67
CA GLU A 623 -30.22 29.49 17.02
C GLU A 623 -29.68 28.23 16.35
N PHE A 624 -28.67 28.38 15.51
CA PHE A 624 -27.76 27.31 15.11
C PHE A 624 -26.60 27.25 16.10
N SER A 625 -26.51 26.16 16.86
CA SER A 625 -25.62 26.07 18.01
C SER A 625 -24.81 24.77 18.07
N ASP A 626 -23.79 24.84 18.91
CA ASP A 626 -22.85 23.77 19.24
C ASP A 626 -22.69 23.75 20.77
N PHE A 627 -22.97 22.62 21.40
CA PHE A 627 -22.93 22.45 22.85
C PHE A 627 -21.52 22.57 23.45
N GLN A 628 -20.46 22.31 22.68
CA GLN A 628 -19.07 22.50 23.11
C GLN A 628 -18.56 23.93 22.89
N CYS A 629 -19.23 24.73 22.06
CA CYS A 629 -18.76 26.06 21.73
C CYS A 629 -18.88 27.03 22.94
N PRO A 630 -17.78 27.69 23.35
CA PRO A 630 -17.82 28.64 24.47
C PRO A 630 -18.65 29.89 24.16
N PHE A 631 -18.75 30.30 22.89
CA PHE A 631 -19.58 31.44 22.49
C PHE A 631 -21.07 31.11 22.54
N CYS A 632 -21.48 29.90 22.15
CA CYS A 632 -22.85 29.42 22.30
C CYS A 632 -23.26 29.44 23.77
N ARG A 633 -22.41 28.91 24.66
CA ARG A 633 -22.66 28.96 26.11
C ARG A 633 -22.81 30.38 26.63
N LYS A 634 -21.98 31.31 26.16
CA LYS A 634 -22.05 32.73 26.54
C LYS A 634 -23.40 33.35 26.14
N VAL A 635 -23.92 33.03 24.95
CA VAL A 635 -25.18 33.62 24.44
C VAL A 635 -26.42 33.08 25.14
N GLN A 636 -26.38 31.87 25.71
CA GLN A 636 -27.53 31.27 26.42
C GLN A 636 -28.10 32.17 27.52
N ARG A 637 -27.24 32.89 28.27
CA ARG A 637 -27.71 33.85 29.28
C ARG A 637 -28.45 35.04 28.64
N THR A 638 -27.94 35.56 27.53
CA THR A 638 -28.59 36.64 26.77
C THR A 638 -29.96 36.18 26.26
N LEU A 639 -30.03 35.00 25.63
CA LEU A 639 -31.28 34.44 25.11
C LEU A 639 -32.31 34.21 26.22
N LYS A 640 -31.89 33.71 27.39
CA LYS A 640 -32.75 33.55 28.56
C LYS A 640 -33.33 34.90 29.03
N ASN A 641 -32.48 35.92 29.20
CA ASN A 641 -32.91 37.26 29.58
C ASN A 641 -33.93 37.84 28.58
N LEU A 642 -33.70 37.66 27.28
CA LEU A 642 -34.61 38.14 26.23
C LEU A 642 -35.96 37.41 26.26
N LEU A 643 -35.97 36.09 26.44
CA LEU A 643 -37.21 35.32 26.55
C LEU A 643 -38.03 35.72 27.80
N GLU A 644 -37.36 36.02 28.91
CA GLU A 644 -38.01 36.52 30.13
C GLU A 644 -38.55 37.94 29.95
N LYS A 645 -37.75 38.84 29.36
CA LYS A 645 -38.12 40.25 29.15
C LYS A 645 -39.26 40.43 28.15
N TYR A 646 -39.29 39.64 27.08
CA TYR A 646 -40.28 39.70 26.01
C TYR A 646 -41.25 38.52 26.07
N GLN A 647 -41.62 38.10 27.28
CA GLN A 647 -42.46 36.93 27.52
C GLN A 647 -43.74 36.96 26.65
N GLY A 648 -43.96 35.87 25.90
CA GLY A 648 -45.10 35.73 24.99
C GLY A 648 -44.96 36.43 23.63
N GLN A 649 -44.00 37.35 23.47
CA GLN A 649 -43.72 38.10 22.24
C GLN A 649 -42.53 37.56 21.45
N VAL A 650 -41.58 36.89 22.13
CA VAL A 650 -40.41 36.24 21.54
C VAL A 650 -40.44 34.72 21.79
N SER A 651 -40.06 33.93 20.79
CA SER A 651 -39.81 32.49 20.92
C SER A 651 -38.41 32.12 20.43
N LEU A 652 -37.84 31.03 20.93
CA LEU A 652 -36.53 30.52 20.54
C LEU A 652 -36.64 29.11 19.98
N GLY A 653 -36.20 28.89 18.74
CA GLY A 653 -36.01 27.57 18.14
C GLY A 653 -34.53 27.19 18.10
N TYR A 654 -34.23 25.93 18.37
CA TYR A 654 -32.86 25.40 18.33
C TYR A 654 -32.61 24.53 17.10
N ARG A 655 -31.41 24.66 16.51
CA ARG A 655 -30.92 23.90 15.36
C ARG A 655 -29.48 23.47 15.60
N ASP A 656 -29.13 22.25 15.19
CA ASP A 656 -27.78 21.72 15.40
C ASP A 656 -26.79 22.30 14.39
N PHE A 657 -25.62 22.71 14.85
CA PHE A 657 -24.50 23.12 13.99
C PHE A 657 -23.16 22.71 14.62
N PRO A 658 -22.89 21.39 14.75
CA PRO A 658 -21.68 20.92 15.40
C PRO A 658 -20.43 21.28 14.58
N LEU A 659 -19.46 21.97 15.19
CA LEU A 659 -18.19 22.33 14.55
C LEU A 659 -17.18 21.18 14.66
N ARG A 660 -17.42 20.08 13.93
CA ARG A 660 -16.69 18.79 14.03
C ARG A 660 -15.16 18.89 13.99
N GLY A 661 -14.62 19.84 13.22
CA GLY A 661 -13.17 20.06 13.12
C GLY A 661 -12.56 20.75 14.35
N LEU A 662 -13.37 21.41 15.17
CA LEU A 662 -12.93 22.17 16.35
C LEU A 662 -13.40 21.52 17.66
N HIS A 663 -14.55 20.85 17.66
CA HIS A 663 -15.24 20.34 18.83
C HIS A 663 -15.59 18.85 18.66
N SER A 664 -14.74 17.98 19.21
CA SER A 664 -14.78 16.52 18.96
C SER A 664 -15.99 15.78 19.54
N GLN A 665 -16.73 16.38 20.48
CA GLN A 665 -17.96 15.84 21.08
C GLN A 665 -19.22 16.58 20.62
N ALA A 666 -19.11 17.59 19.76
CA ALA A 666 -20.25 18.43 19.38
C ALA A 666 -21.36 17.63 18.69
N GLU A 667 -21.00 16.73 17.78
CA GLU A 667 -21.96 15.87 17.09
C GLU A 667 -22.63 14.88 18.04
N LEU A 668 -21.86 14.24 18.91
CA LEU A 668 -22.40 13.31 19.90
C LEU A 668 -23.37 14.00 20.86
N ALA A 669 -23.05 15.22 21.31
CA ALA A 669 -23.92 16.03 22.16
C ALA A 669 -25.21 16.47 21.43
N ALA A 670 -25.10 16.82 20.13
CA ALA A 670 -26.25 17.15 19.30
C ALA A 670 -27.21 15.96 19.16
N GLU A 671 -26.68 14.77 18.85
CA GLU A 671 -27.46 13.53 18.78
C GLU A 671 -28.10 13.18 20.12
N ALA A 672 -27.35 13.29 21.22
CA ALA A 672 -27.86 13.07 22.57
C ALA A 672 -29.01 14.01 22.92
N SER A 673 -28.93 15.29 22.53
CA SER A 673 -30.02 16.25 22.74
C SER A 673 -31.31 15.83 22.01
N ARG A 674 -31.20 15.24 20.82
CA ARG A 674 -32.36 14.72 20.07
C ARG A 674 -32.93 13.43 20.67
N CYS A 675 -32.08 12.55 21.21
CA CYS A 675 -32.54 11.43 22.00
C CYS A 675 -33.30 11.89 23.26
N ALA A 676 -32.89 12.97 23.91
CA ALA A 676 -33.67 13.58 24.99
C ALA A 676 -34.97 14.23 24.49
N ALA A 677 -34.95 14.84 23.30
CA ALA A 677 -36.13 15.45 22.68
C ALA A 677 -37.24 14.43 22.39
N GLU A 678 -36.89 13.23 21.92
CA GLU A 678 -37.85 12.16 21.66
C GLU A 678 -38.56 11.66 22.94
N GLN A 679 -37.96 11.91 24.10
CA GLN A 679 -38.56 11.66 25.41
C GLN A 679 -39.19 12.91 26.04
N GLY A 680 -39.33 13.99 25.28
CA GLY A 680 -40.01 15.23 25.69
C GLY A 680 -39.19 16.14 26.60
N LYS A 681 -37.87 15.96 26.66
CA LYS A 681 -36.96 16.64 27.62
C LYS A 681 -35.82 17.39 26.94
N PHE A 682 -36.03 17.87 25.72
CA PHE A 682 -35.00 18.58 24.95
C PHE A 682 -34.41 19.75 25.74
N TRP A 683 -35.25 20.64 26.26
CA TRP A 683 -34.83 21.91 26.83
C TRP A 683 -34.15 21.76 28.19
N GLU A 684 -34.60 20.82 29.02
CA GLU A 684 -33.92 20.48 30.26
C GLU A 684 -32.55 19.85 29.99
N TYR A 685 -32.46 18.97 28.99
CA TYR A 685 -31.20 18.35 28.60
C TYR A 685 -30.24 19.35 27.94
N HIS A 686 -30.75 20.23 27.07
CA HIS A 686 -30.03 21.35 26.49
C HIS A 686 -29.37 22.24 27.55
N ASP A 687 -30.12 22.61 28.60
CA ASP A 687 -29.59 23.44 29.68
C ASP A 687 -28.51 22.70 30.49
N LEU A 688 -28.65 21.37 30.67
CA LEU A 688 -27.59 20.54 31.28
C LEU A 688 -26.34 20.46 30.43
N LEU A 689 -26.46 20.30 29.11
CA LEU A 689 -25.32 20.23 28.20
C LEU A 689 -24.49 21.52 28.25
N PHE A 690 -25.15 22.69 28.22
CA PHE A 690 -24.44 23.97 28.36
C PHE A 690 -23.92 24.23 29.78
N GLY A 691 -24.53 23.64 30.80
CA GLY A 691 -24.09 23.69 32.19
C GLY A 691 -22.89 22.79 32.50
N ASN A 692 -22.70 21.69 31.75
CA ASN A 692 -21.69 20.66 32.01
C ASN A 692 -20.82 20.38 30.77
N PRO A 693 -20.11 21.40 30.27
CA PRO A 693 -19.36 21.36 29.01
C PRO A 693 -18.19 20.36 28.99
N ASP A 694 -17.66 20.02 30.17
CA ASP A 694 -16.53 19.09 30.32
C ASP A 694 -16.99 17.63 30.36
N GLU A 695 -18.31 17.39 30.40
CA GLU A 695 -18.93 16.06 30.53
C GLU A 695 -19.71 15.66 29.26
N LEU A 696 -19.31 16.17 28.10
CA LEU A 696 -19.97 15.89 26.81
C LEU A 696 -19.52 14.58 26.15
N ASN A 697 -18.69 13.79 26.84
CA ASN A 697 -18.40 12.41 26.43
C ASN A 697 -19.60 11.49 26.70
N ARG A 698 -19.61 10.31 26.08
CA ARG A 698 -20.72 9.34 26.17
C ARG A 698 -21.19 9.04 27.60
N THR A 699 -20.25 8.86 28.53
CA THR A 699 -20.57 8.57 29.93
C THR A 699 -21.27 9.75 30.61
N GLY A 700 -20.77 10.97 30.41
CA GLY A 700 -21.38 12.18 30.95
C GLY A 700 -22.75 12.46 30.36
N LEU A 701 -22.93 12.27 29.04
CA LEU A 701 -24.22 12.38 28.37
C LEU A 701 -25.26 11.40 28.95
N ALA A 702 -24.89 10.14 29.12
CA ALA A 702 -25.76 9.15 29.77
C ALA A 702 -26.09 9.53 31.23
N GLY A 703 -25.11 10.05 31.98
CA GLY A 703 -25.32 10.55 33.35
C GLY A 703 -26.30 11.73 33.42
N MET A 704 -26.21 12.69 32.49
CA MET A 704 -27.17 13.79 32.38
C MET A 704 -28.58 13.28 32.05
N ALA A 705 -28.69 12.29 31.16
CA ALA A 705 -29.97 11.68 30.80
C ALA A 705 -30.63 11.01 32.01
N GLN A 706 -29.84 10.27 32.79
CA GLN A 706 -30.27 9.66 34.04
C GLN A 706 -30.76 10.70 35.05
N SER A 707 -30.04 11.83 35.19
CA SER A 707 -30.42 12.90 36.13
C SER A 707 -31.78 13.54 35.83
N LEU A 708 -32.23 13.49 34.56
CA LEU A 708 -33.54 13.97 34.13
C LEU A 708 -34.63 12.89 34.15
N GLY A 709 -34.31 11.67 34.60
CA GLY A 709 -35.25 10.55 34.62
C GLY A 709 -35.60 10.01 33.23
N LEU A 710 -34.71 10.17 32.25
CA LEU A 710 -34.88 9.56 30.92
C LEU A 710 -34.73 8.05 31.00
N ASN A 711 -35.40 7.32 30.11
CA ASN A 711 -35.23 5.87 30.00
C ASN A 711 -33.83 5.56 29.45
N GLU A 712 -32.95 5.10 30.32
CA GLU A 712 -31.53 4.85 30.01
C GLU A 712 -31.35 3.89 28.84
N ARG A 713 -32.08 2.77 28.82
CA ARG A 713 -31.95 1.77 27.74
C ARG A 713 -32.33 2.35 26.39
N TRP A 714 -33.41 3.13 26.36
CA TRP A 714 -33.91 3.72 25.14
C TRP A 714 -33.01 4.86 24.67
N PHE A 715 -32.51 5.70 25.59
CA PHE A 715 -31.55 6.76 25.30
C PHE A 715 -30.23 6.20 24.75
N GLU A 716 -29.67 5.19 25.41
CA GLU A 716 -28.42 4.56 24.97
C GLU A 716 -28.59 3.88 23.62
N ALA A 717 -29.72 3.19 23.38
CA ALA A 717 -30.01 2.61 22.08
C ALA A 717 -30.14 3.67 20.97
N CYS A 718 -30.83 4.79 21.26
CA CYS A 718 -30.96 5.92 20.36
C CYS A 718 -29.58 6.47 19.96
N LEU A 719 -28.73 6.78 20.95
CA LEU A 719 -27.42 7.36 20.75
C LEU A 719 -26.44 6.37 20.08
N SER A 720 -26.45 5.09 20.48
CA SER A 720 -25.60 4.04 19.91
C SER A 720 -25.87 3.79 18.42
N SER A 721 -27.13 3.95 18.01
CA SER A 721 -27.55 3.65 16.64
C SER A 721 -27.25 4.75 15.63
N GLY A 722 -26.82 5.93 16.09
CA GLY A 722 -26.67 7.10 15.21
C GLY A 722 -28.01 7.55 14.61
N LYS A 723 -29.13 7.34 15.32
CA LYS A 723 -30.49 7.54 14.79
C LYS A 723 -30.70 8.93 14.19
N TYR A 724 -30.03 9.93 14.77
CA TYR A 724 -30.22 11.33 14.45
C TYR A 724 -29.07 11.96 13.64
N THR A 725 -28.03 11.20 13.30
CA THR A 725 -26.88 11.71 12.52
C THR A 725 -27.32 12.41 11.24
N LYS A 726 -28.29 11.85 10.50
CA LYS A 726 -28.82 12.46 9.27
C LYS A 726 -29.53 13.80 9.50
N GLN A 727 -30.29 13.92 10.59
CA GLN A 727 -31.00 15.15 10.92
C GLN A 727 -30.04 16.23 11.44
N VAL A 728 -29.02 15.84 12.22
CA VAL A 728 -27.95 16.75 12.63
C VAL A 728 -27.20 17.28 11.39
N GLU A 729 -26.87 16.40 10.44
CA GLU A 729 -26.28 16.80 9.16
C GLU A 729 -27.21 17.73 8.37
N GLN A 730 -28.52 17.44 8.34
CA GLN A 730 -29.48 18.31 7.67
C GLN A 730 -29.56 19.70 8.31
N ASP A 731 -29.57 19.81 9.64
CA ASP A 731 -29.53 21.09 10.34
C ASP A 731 -28.25 21.86 10.01
N LEU A 732 -27.10 21.20 10.01
CA LEU A 732 -25.81 21.77 9.62
C LEU A 732 -25.85 22.35 8.19
N GLN A 733 -26.32 21.56 7.22
CA GLN A 733 -26.41 21.99 5.81
C GLN A 733 -27.43 23.12 5.62
N ASP A 734 -28.54 23.11 6.36
CA ASP A 734 -29.52 24.21 6.35
C ASP A 734 -28.91 25.50 6.90
N GLY A 735 -28.11 25.42 7.97
CA GLY A 735 -27.37 26.56 8.50
C GLY A 735 -26.39 27.12 7.48
N ILE A 736 -25.59 26.27 6.82
CA ILE A 736 -24.64 26.68 5.79
C ILE A 736 -25.37 27.39 4.64
N ARG A 737 -26.49 26.81 4.15
CA ARG A 737 -27.33 27.44 3.11
C ARG A 737 -27.94 28.77 3.54
N ALA A 738 -28.25 28.93 4.81
CA ALA A 738 -28.77 30.17 5.38
C ALA A 738 -27.68 31.22 5.65
N GLY A 739 -26.40 30.89 5.42
CA GLY A 739 -25.26 31.79 5.63
C GLY A 739 -24.62 31.72 7.02
N VAL A 740 -24.87 30.65 7.77
CA VAL A 740 -24.17 30.38 9.04
C VAL A 740 -22.77 29.87 8.74
N GLU A 741 -21.77 30.61 9.23
CA GLU A 741 -20.34 30.31 9.02
C GLU A 741 -19.62 29.93 10.32
N GLY A 742 -20.35 29.95 11.44
CA GLY A 742 -19.85 29.63 12.76
C GLY A 742 -20.96 29.79 13.80
N THR A 743 -20.70 29.30 15.02
CA THR A 743 -21.70 29.27 16.09
C THR A 743 -21.39 30.30 17.19
N PRO A 744 -22.41 30.92 17.82
CA PRO A 744 -23.83 30.76 17.51
C PRO A 744 -24.22 31.53 16.24
N GLY A 745 -24.99 30.89 15.36
CA GLY A 745 -25.66 31.55 14.24
C GLY A 745 -27.09 31.90 14.65
N ILE A 746 -27.36 33.17 14.93
CA ILE A 746 -28.69 33.62 15.39
C ILE A 746 -29.45 34.24 14.23
N PHE A 747 -30.71 33.88 14.05
CA PHE A 747 -31.64 34.57 13.16
C PHE A 747 -32.82 35.13 13.94
N ILE A 748 -33.10 36.43 13.82
CA ILE A 748 -34.29 37.07 14.38
C ILE A 748 -35.23 37.40 13.23
N ASN A 749 -36.33 36.65 13.09
CA ASN A 749 -37.21 36.71 11.91
C ASN A 749 -36.45 36.68 10.56
N GLY A 750 -35.38 35.88 10.49
CA GLY A 750 -34.55 35.73 9.29
C GLY A 750 -33.42 36.74 9.13
N ILE A 751 -33.28 37.71 10.06
CA ILE A 751 -32.15 38.63 10.10
C ILE A 751 -31.00 37.93 10.84
N LEU A 752 -29.91 37.63 10.12
CA LEU A 752 -28.74 36.98 10.69
C LEU A 752 -27.97 37.93 11.62
N LEU A 753 -27.72 37.45 12.83
CA LEU A 753 -26.84 38.03 13.83
C LEU A 753 -25.78 36.99 14.19
N SER A 754 -24.60 37.12 13.59
CA SER A 754 -23.53 36.13 13.74
C SER A 754 -22.76 36.31 15.05
N GLY A 755 -22.56 35.21 15.78
CA GLY A 755 -21.74 35.15 16.99
C GLY A 755 -22.44 35.59 18.28
N ALA A 756 -21.72 35.49 19.39
CA ALA A 756 -22.21 35.88 20.72
C ALA A 756 -22.22 37.41 20.90
N GLN A 757 -23.20 38.07 20.30
CA GLN A 757 -23.35 39.53 20.33
C GLN A 757 -23.90 40.06 21.68
N PRO A 758 -23.70 41.35 22.00
CA PRO A 758 -24.28 41.97 23.20
C PRO A 758 -25.82 42.01 23.15
N GLU A 759 -26.47 41.91 24.31
CA GLU A 759 -27.94 41.92 24.45
C GLU A 759 -28.60 43.12 23.76
N ALA A 760 -27.96 44.29 23.78
CA ALA A 760 -28.44 45.51 23.12
C ALA A 760 -28.66 45.34 21.60
N GLU A 761 -27.85 44.52 20.93
CA GLU A 761 -27.96 44.31 19.49
C GLU A 761 -29.15 43.39 19.15
N PHE A 762 -29.41 42.39 19.99
CA PHE A 762 -30.64 41.58 19.90
C PHE A 762 -31.86 42.46 20.11
N GLU A 763 -31.87 43.30 21.15
CA GLU A 763 -32.99 44.19 21.44
C GLU A 763 -33.28 45.18 20.32
N ARG A 764 -32.23 45.71 19.67
CA ARG A 764 -32.36 46.61 18.53
C ARG A 764 -33.19 45.96 17.42
N ILE A 765 -32.91 44.70 17.10
CA ILE A 765 -33.61 43.94 16.05
C ILE A 765 -35.00 43.51 16.54
N ILE A 766 -35.12 43.00 17.77
CA ILE A 766 -36.40 42.56 18.34
C ILE A 766 -37.42 43.70 18.37
N ARG A 767 -37.03 44.90 18.84
CA ARG A 767 -37.94 46.06 18.89
C ARG A 767 -38.39 46.48 17.50
N ALA A 768 -37.47 46.53 16.53
CA ALA A 768 -37.81 46.84 15.15
C ALA A 768 -38.80 45.82 14.56
N GLU A 769 -38.60 44.53 14.82
CA GLU A 769 -39.51 43.48 14.33
C GLU A 769 -40.86 43.45 15.04
N LEU A 770 -40.93 43.85 16.33
CA LEU A 770 -42.19 43.99 17.07
C LEU A 770 -43.07 45.13 16.53
N GLU A 771 -42.46 46.18 15.99
CA GLU A 771 -43.17 47.31 15.36
C GLU A 771 -43.57 47.03 13.91
N ALA A 772 -42.93 46.04 13.26
CA ALA A 772 -43.20 45.65 11.88
C ALA A 772 -44.48 44.77 11.75
N PRO A 773 -45.19 44.82 10.60
CA PRO A 773 -46.30 43.92 10.32
C PRO A 773 -45.86 42.44 10.42
N LYS A 774 -46.72 41.59 10.97
CA LYS A 774 -46.42 40.16 11.15
C LYS A 774 -46.30 39.46 9.79
N GLU A 775 -45.09 39.13 9.36
CA GLU A 775 -44.83 38.43 8.09
C GLU A 775 -45.09 36.91 8.18
N LYS A 776 -45.31 36.26 7.02
CA LYS A 776 -45.48 34.81 6.92
C LYS A 776 -44.13 34.11 7.17
N ARG A 777 -44.10 33.24 8.19
CA ARG A 777 -42.87 32.58 8.66
C ARG A 777 -42.36 31.45 7.76
N GLY A 778 -41.15 30.99 8.07
CA GLY A 778 -40.66 29.64 7.79
C GLY A 778 -41.72 28.58 8.11
N SER A 779 -41.97 27.64 7.20
CA SER A 779 -42.72 26.43 7.55
C SER A 779 -41.87 25.60 8.53
N PRO A 780 -42.47 24.86 9.49
CA PRO A 780 -41.77 23.86 10.27
C PRO A 780 -40.98 22.88 9.40
#